data_AF-A0A9D1YR90-F1
#
_entry.id   AF-A0A9D1YR90-F1
#
_cell.length_a   1.000
_cell.length_b   1.000
_cell.length_c   1.000
_cell.angle_alpha   90.00
_cell.angle_beta   90.00
_cell.angle_gamma   90.00
#
_symmetry.space_group_name_H-M   'P 1'
#
loop_
_entity.id
_entity.type
_entity.pdbx_description
1 polymer ?
#
loop_
_entity_poly.entity_id
_entity_poly.type
_entity_poly.pdbx_seq_one_letter_code
_entity_poly.pdbx_strand_id
1 'polypeptide(L)'
;MDFYLKRGLACPVLVQEGETDAVKIAAGSLRSDLEKVFGRADETEKRRDSAAEAEGGRADGAGSRNVPAILAGTLGVSADFDALTEPERIAACGLYGENGKLRKEGYLMYVREGRLIIAGTDRRGTIYGIYELSGMLGVSPWYFWADVPVREKEEFFLPEDFEKADWPSVEYRGIFINDEEELDRWVKKHMGEDTIGVKTYEKIFELLLRLKANYIWPAMHVNSFNVKRENGALADRMGIVAGTSHCDMLMRSNNREWKPWIAKKGYTDAVYDYSIPGRNREILQEYWRESVEQNRDFEVCYTLGMRGIHDSGFETEAIQQLPEEERQAAKVKLLETVIHDQRRILKDVLGKETMMTFIPYKEVLDLYDAGLQVPEDMTLVWANDNYGYVRRYPSEAEKKRSGGNGLYYHNSYWAPPSMSYVFLCSIPLAHTAYELEKAWREEIRKLWVMNVGAMKPLEQEIEFFLRYAWEAGKESAPRFGALSGRREKPLSRDVDAYVADWITRNFGAKGSETFGARGSGNCSGGIGEQVSRLLNDFSQLTNVRKLENMDDDAFSQTAYGDEAAVRIHKYEELFEKGNAIYEGLPEKERDAFFELVLMRIHAAYFTNLAYYYGDRSTLACRQGKYAAAAEYVRRTRAFDDARRKMLVYYNKRMAGGKWDAILDPEGFPPPRAAQLPGCTPPLPERLRACRRTESDGGEAGRAAGVQAGADAAAAARPGAAAAWSGTTAAARPGTAEKGRMILSLWNGDREFSFMPRSVRWLEIGNGGDGAFDFEIEAPDWIGLSQKRGRVETEVRVLATAEDGRRNREGRILVKNLTDGGQLEIPVRLTVPKLSACVDGGAAGAAPVFREDGGLVCVEADAAVMTPQFGVIPRAGRCRGSLVECRLSEQEAGEQNEPLRYRVLLMEGGDCLLEIHRFPSLNSTGRIRIGVSVDGGAVQIAESPSTDEWRGNWKKNVLNNVDRLYLKLPRLSAGIHEICFHGIDRYFAFSRFVLYTKERRENNLAGVTGCQELPKDWDVEGWTEDFYGKIVLKPRPEFWEARKTPEDTVAVSDRISWPERYAEPVSEEHYFEEGQTVFSEQNGMLRIDAAAALSESENAWTTDGRWQYCAGETYGRSGLAMYIRGAGTVWRTEEAPCLNYRIRCGGGDYVIWLLCRFATGDESFAAVGVDGAPLALTESHRDGKLWRYEAEQVYRWVPMAETALAEGEHTVQIYELSSGLRIERICLVKGEALPPSDLEW
;
A
#
# COMPACT_ATOMS: atom_id res chain seq x y z
N MET A 1 -23.03 26.56 -38.76
CA MET A 1 -24.08 25.92 -37.96
C MET A 1 -23.44 25.13 -36.84
N ASP A 2 -23.96 25.30 -35.62
CA ASP A 2 -23.54 24.54 -34.44
C ASP A 2 -24.00 23.07 -34.55
N PHE A 3 -23.26 22.17 -33.92
CA PHE A 3 -23.71 20.80 -33.69
C PHE A 3 -24.60 20.78 -32.44
N TYR A 4 -25.83 20.29 -32.56
CA TYR A 4 -26.83 20.38 -31.48
C TYR A 4 -27.59 19.07 -31.32
N LEU A 5 -27.62 18.54 -30.10
CA LEU A 5 -28.35 17.35 -29.68
C LEU A 5 -29.40 17.72 -28.64
N LYS A 6 -30.55 17.05 -28.70
CA LYS A 6 -31.65 17.21 -27.76
C LYS A 6 -32.24 15.86 -27.40
N ARG A 7 -32.72 15.72 -26.16
CA ARG A 7 -33.44 14.54 -25.68
C ARG A 7 -34.55 14.13 -26.65
N GLY A 8 -34.59 12.85 -27.00
CA GLY A 8 -35.56 12.28 -27.94
C GLY A 8 -35.25 12.48 -29.43
N LEU A 9 -34.31 13.38 -29.79
CA LEU A 9 -33.90 13.60 -31.17
C LEU A 9 -32.95 12.49 -31.65
N ALA A 10 -33.18 11.96 -32.86
CA ALA A 10 -32.27 10.99 -33.46
C ALA A 10 -30.95 11.65 -33.90
N CYS A 11 -29.81 11.05 -33.53
CA CYS A 11 -28.48 11.43 -34.00
C CYS A 11 -27.76 10.20 -34.58
N PRO A 12 -27.67 10.05 -35.92
CA PRO A 12 -26.93 8.96 -36.51
C PRO A 12 -25.42 9.08 -36.20
N VAL A 13 -24.83 7.97 -35.77
CA VAL A 13 -23.38 7.77 -35.68
C VAL A 13 -22.96 6.94 -36.88
N LEU A 14 -22.33 7.60 -37.85
CA LEU A 14 -21.95 7.02 -39.14
C LEU A 14 -20.44 6.75 -39.18
N VAL A 15 -20.11 5.52 -39.55
CA VAL A 15 -18.75 5.05 -39.84
C VAL A 15 -18.76 4.38 -41.21
N GLN A 16 -17.65 4.46 -41.95
CA GLN A 16 -17.57 3.88 -43.29
C GLN A 16 -17.55 2.35 -43.24
N GLU A 17 -18.04 1.68 -44.31
CA GLU A 17 -18.09 0.21 -44.37
C GLU A 17 -16.69 -0.42 -44.26
N GLY A 18 -15.68 0.24 -44.84
CA GLY A 18 -14.27 -0.18 -44.81
C GLY A 18 -13.56 -0.01 -43.46
N GLU A 19 -14.20 0.58 -42.45
CA GLU A 19 -13.62 0.70 -41.11
C GLU A 19 -13.41 -0.67 -40.44
N THR A 20 -12.40 -0.72 -39.58
CA THR A 20 -12.12 -1.91 -38.77
C THR A 20 -13.26 -2.22 -37.80
N ASP A 21 -13.37 -3.47 -37.37
CA ASP A 21 -14.33 -3.88 -36.32
C ASP A 21 -14.14 -3.07 -35.04
N ALA A 22 -12.90 -2.70 -34.70
CA ALA A 22 -12.58 -1.90 -33.51
C ALA A 22 -13.30 -0.54 -33.52
N VAL A 23 -13.27 0.15 -34.66
CA VAL A 23 -13.97 1.44 -34.85
C VAL A 23 -15.49 1.26 -34.84
N LYS A 24 -16.00 0.20 -35.47
CA LYS A 24 -17.44 -0.13 -35.49
C LYS A 24 -17.97 -0.45 -34.09
N ILE A 25 -17.19 -1.17 -33.27
CA ILE A 25 -17.51 -1.46 -31.88
C ILE A 25 -17.55 -0.16 -31.06
N ALA A 26 -16.54 0.70 -31.17
CA ALA A 26 -16.52 1.99 -30.47
C ALA A 26 -17.71 2.89 -30.86
N ALA A 27 -18.07 2.93 -32.15
CA ALA A 27 -19.27 3.64 -32.62
C ALA A 27 -20.57 3.03 -32.04
N GLY A 28 -20.62 1.70 -31.87
CA GLY A 28 -21.68 1.01 -31.14
C GLY A 28 -21.78 1.44 -29.68
N SER A 29 -20.65 1.53 -28.97
CA SER A 29 -20.58 2.04 -27.60
C SER A 29 -21.09 3.47 -27.50
N LEU A 30 -20.70 4.36 -28.43
CA LEU A 30 -21.18 5.74 -28.46
C LEU A 30 -22.69 5.84 -28.69
N ARG A 31 -23.28 4.98 -29.54
CA ARG A 31 -24.74 4.92 -29.69
C ARG A 31 -25.43 4.54 -28.38
N SER A 32 -24.90 3.56 -27.66
CA SER A 32 -25.41 3.18 -26.32
C SER A 32 -25.27 4.33 -25.32
N ASP A 33 -24.15 5.04 -25.35
CA ASP A 33 -23.90 6.18 -24.46
C ASP A 33 -24.83 7.36 -24.76
N LEU A 34 -25.13 7.65 -26.03
CA LEU A 34 -26.16 8.61 -26.42
C LEU A 34 -27.55 8.22 -25.89
N GLU A 35 -27.92 6.93 -25.97
CA GLU A 35 -29.19 6.45 -25.41
C GLU A 35 -29.25 6.60 -23.88
N LYS A 36 -28.15 6.34 -23.15
CA LYS A 36 -28.08 6.54 -21.70
C LYS A 36 -28.22 8.01 -21.31
N VAL A 37 -27.65 8.93 -22.11
CA VAL A 37 -27.62 10.37 -21.81
C VAL A 37 -28.91 11.08 -22.23
N PHE A 38 -29.47 10.77 -23.41
CA PHE A 38 -30.62 11.47 -24.00
C PHE A 38 -31.90 10.61 -24.09
N GLY A 39 -31.88 9.40 -23.55
CA GLY A 39 -32.98 8.45 -23.74
C GLY A 39 -33.06 7.88 -25.17
N ARG A 40 -33.97 6.93 -25.38
CA ARG A 40 -34.23 6.40 -26.73
C ARG A 40 -35.01 7.41 -27.57
N ALA A 41 -34.58 7.59 -28.82
CA ALA A 41 -35.31 8.39 -29.79
C ALA A 41 -36.71 7.80 -30.07
N ASP A 42 -37.69 8.67 -30.27
CA ASP A 42 -39.09 8.30 -30.46
C ASP A 42 -39.28 7.56 -31.81
N GLU A 43 -39.97 6.40 -31.82
CA GLU A 43 -40.12 5.57 -33.04
C GLU A 43 -40.88 6.29 -34.16
N THR A 44 -41.67 7.30 -33.81
CA THR A 44 -42.43 8.16 -34.73
C THR A 44 -41.55 9.12 -35.54
N GLU A 45 -40.37 9.51 -35.06
CA GLU A 45 -39.41 10.33 -35.82
C GLU A 45 -38.59 9.48 -36.81
N LYS A 46 -38.18 8.25 -36.42
CA LYS A 46 -37.47 7.32 -37.34
C LYS A 46 -38.23 7.03 -38.63
N ARG A 47 -39.58 7.04 -38.58
CA ARG A 47 -40.46 6.83 -39.75
C ARG A 47 -40.61 8.06 -40.64
N ARG A 48 -40.37 9.29 -40.13
CA ARG A 48 -40.45 10.52 -40.93
C ARG A 48 -39.17 10.72 -41.76
N ASP A 49 -38.00 10.42 -41.20
CA ASP A 49 -36.73 10.57 -41.91
C ASP A 49 -36.52 9.51 -43.00
N SER A 50 -36.97 8.27 -42.75
CA SER A 50 -36.95 7.18 -43.75
C SER A 50 -37.94 7.40 -44.91
N ALA A 51 -39.01 8.17 -44.72
CA ALA A 51 -39.92 8.56 -45.79
C ALA A 51 -39.35 9.69 -46.68
N ALA A 52 -38.48 10.54 -46.14
CA ALA A 52 -37.83 11.62 -46.88
C ALA A 52 -36.64 11.15 -47.74
N GLU A 53 -35.95 10.07 -47.35
CA GLU A 53 -34.88 9.45 -48.17
C GLU A 53 -35.42 8.56 -49.31
N ALA A 54 -36.66 8.08 -49.22
CA ALA A 54 -37.27 7.20 -50.23
C ALA A 54 -37.89 7.95 -51.42
N GLU A 55 -38.21 9.25 -51.29
CA GLU A 55 -38.75 10.07 -52.37
C GLU A 55 -37.65 10.99 -52.93
N GLY A 56 -36.97 10.52 -53.98
CA GLY A 56 -36.08 11.34 -54.80
C GLY A 56 -36.87 12.47 -55.49
N GLY A 57 -36.97 13.62 -54.83
CA GLY A 57 -37.75 14.76 -55.31
C GLY A 57 -37.09 16.09 -54.97
N ARG A 58 -36.81 16.89 -56.02
CA ARG A 58 -36.39 18.29 -55.92
C ARG A 58 -37.31 19.05 -54.95
N ALA A 59 -36.74 19.73 -53.96
CA ALA A 59 -37.45 20.69 -53.12
C ALA A 59 -36.75 22.04 -53.20
N ASP A 60 -37.41 22.97 -53.89
CA ASP A 60 -37.13 24.40 -53.87
C ASP A 60 -37.36 24.97 -52.46
N GLY A 61 -36.40 25.74 -51.96
CA GLY A 61 -36.62 26.94 -51.14
C GLY A 61 -37.55 26.88 -49.93
N ALA A 62 -37.30 26.02 -48.93
CA ALA A 62 -37.67 26.25 -47.53
C ALA A 62 -36.95 25.27 -46.59
N GLY A 63 -35.88 25.73 -45.92
CA GLY A 63 -35.28 25.17 -44.70
C GLY A 63 -35.29 23.64 -44.52
N SER A 64 -34.46 22.91 -45.27
CA SER A 64 -34.02 21.57 -44.87
C SER A 64 -33.40 21.66 -43.47
N ARG A 65 -34.04 21.08 -42.45
CA ARG A 65 -33.43 20.91 -41.13
C ARG A 65 -32.28 19.93 -41.29
N ASN A 66 -31.05 20.44 -41.34
CA ASN A 66 -29.85 19.59 -41.29
C ASN A 66 -29.93 18.73 -40.02
N VAL A 67 -30.11 17.42 -40.19
CA VAL A 67 -30.14 16.47 -39.07
C VAL A 67 -28.72 16.43 -38.47
N PRO A 68 -28.55 16.66 -37.16
CA PRO A 68 -27.24 16.56 -36.52
C PRO A 68 -26.73 15.12 -36.66
N ALA A 69 -25.51 14.96 -37.19
CA ALA A 69 -24.89 13.66 -37.42
C ALA A 69 -23.46 13.65 -36.90
N ILE A 70 -23.00 12.49 -36.43
CA ILE A 70 -21.62 12.24 -36.03
C ILE A 70 -20.98 11.37 -37.12
N LEU A 71 -19.93 11.89 -37.76
CA LEU A 71 -19.18 11.18 -38.80
C LEU A 71 -17.79 10.83 -38.24
N ALA A 72 -17.54 9.54 -38.01
CA ALA A 72 -16.26 9.06 -37.49
C ALA A 72 -15.55 8.16 -38.52
N GLY A 73 -14.25 8.36 -38.70
CA GLY A 73 -13.48 7.61 -39.67
C GLY A 73 -11.96 7.75 -39.51
N THR A 74 -11.25 6.80 -40.07
CA THR A 74 -9.79 6.70 -40.07
C THR A 74 -9.24 7.24 -41.38
N LEU A 75 -8.27 8.15 -41.30
CA LEU A 75 -7.64 8.76 -42.47
C LEU A 75 -7.02 7.69 -43.38
N GLY A 76 -7.28 7.78 -44.68
CA GLY A 76 -6.77 6.87 -45.70
C GLY A 76 -7.59 5.58 -45.90
N VAL A 77 -8.66 5.36 -45.12
CA VAL A 77 -9.56 4.20 -45.29
C VAL A 77 -10.62 4.46 -46.35
N SER A 78 -11.13 5.69 -46.47
CA SER A 78 -12.15 6.07 -47.44
C SER A 78 -11.88 7.45 -48.02
N ALA A 79 -11.77 7.54 -49.34
CA ALA A 79 -11.59 8.80 -50.05
C ALA A 79 -12.74 9.79 -49.81
N ASP A 80 -13.97 9.27 -49.65
CA ASP A 80 -15.16 10.09 -49.36
C ASP A 80 -15.08 10.69 -47.96
N PHE A 81 -14.58 9.94 -46.97
CA PHE A 81 -14.36 10.47 -45.63
C PHE A 81 -13.16 11.43 -45.59
N ASP A 82 -12.06 11.09 -46.27
CA ASP A 82 -10.88 11.94 -46.35
C ASP A 82 -11.21 13.30 -46.98
N ALA A 83 -12.11 13.34 -47.97
CA ALA A 83 -12.59 14.59 -48.58
C ALA A 83 -13.40 15.48 -47.63
N LEU A 84 -13.94 14.93 -46.53
CA LEU A 84 -14.55 15.73 -45.47
C LEU A 84 -13.50 16.43 -44.61
N THR A 85 -12.28 15.88 -44.55
CA THR A 85 -11.15 16.41 -43.78
C THR A 85 -10.32 17.40 -44.59
N GLU A 86 -9.85 18.48 -43.95
CA GLU A 86 -9.00 19.49 -44.58
C GLU A 86 -7.52 19.18 -44.24
N PRO A 87 -6.66 18.82 -45.21
CA PRO A 87 -5.25 18.52 -44.95
C PRO A 87 -4.50 19.66 -44.23
N GLU A 88 -4.82 20.91 -44.56
CA GLU A 88 -4.26 22.09 -43.92
C GLU A 88 -4.64 22.16 -42.43
N ARG A 89 -5.85 21.71 -42.07
CA ARG A 89 -6.32 21.64 -40.69
C ARG A 89 -5.59 20.56 -39.90
N ILE A 90 -5.42 19.37 -40.47
CA ILE A 90 -4.63 18.29 -39.87
C ILE A 90 -3.20 18.76 -39.56
N ALA A 91 -2.59 19.52 -40.48
CA ALA A 91 -1.30 20.15 -40.28
C ALA A 91 -1.30 21.23 -39.18
N ALA A 92 -2.27 22.15 -39.19
CA ALA A 92 -2.39 23.23 -38.22
C ALA A 92 -2.58 22.72 -36.78
N CYS A 93 -3.25 21.58 -36.59
CA CYS A 93 -3.47 20.98 -35.28
C CYS A 93 -2.27 20.17 -34.75
N GLY A 94 -1.19 20.04 -35.52
CA GLY A 94 0.04 19.35 -35.09
C GLY A 94 -0.03 17.82 -35.13
N LEU A 95 -0.98 17.24 -35.86
CA LEU A 95 -1.09 15.78 -36.05
C LEU A 95 0.04 15.19 -36.91
N TYR A 96 0.82 16.01 -37.61
CA TYR A 96 2.09 15.60 -38.18
C TYR A 96 3.21 15.73 -37.15
N GLY A 97 4.01 14.67 -37.02
CA GLY A 97 5.27 14.69 -36.29
C GLY A 97 6.35 15.48 -37.02
N GLU A 98 7.48 15.73 -36.35
CA GLU A 98 8.63 16.43 -36.94
C GLU A 98 9.20 15.71 -38.17
N ASN A 99 8.99 14.40 -38.28
CA ASN A 99 9.37 13.57 -39.42
C ASN A 99 8.38 13.62 -40.61
N GLY A 100 7.36 14.47 -40.54
CA GLY A 100 6.33 14.63 -41.58
C GLY A 100 5.33 13.47 -41.68
N LYS A 101 5.38 12.48 -40.77
CA LYS A 101 4.39 11.39 -40.70
C LYS A 101 3.28 11.76 -39.72
N LEU A 102 2.09 11.21 -39.94
CA LEU A 102 1.02 11.32 -38.95
C LEU A 102 1.47 10.69 -37.62
N ARG A 103 1.17 11.37 -36.52
CA ARG A 103 1.38 10.85 -35.17
C ARG A 103 0.46 9.65 -34.97
N LYS A 104 1.00 8.56 -34.42
CA LYS A 104 0.21 7.36 -34.09
C LYS A 104 -0.90 7.71 -33.10
N GLU A 105 -2.06 7.11 -33.30
CA GLU A 105 -3.25 7.19 -32.44
C GLU A 105 -3.72 8.63 -32.14
N GLY A 106 -3.41 9.56 -33.04
CA GLY A 106 -3.87 10.94 -32.97
C GLY A 106 -5.30 11.06 -33.51
N TYR A 107 -6.03 12.07 -33.05
CA TYR A 107 -7.36 12.37 -33.55
C TYR A 107 -7.63 13.88 -33.65
N LEU A 108 -8.58 14.22 -34.51
CA LEU A 108 -9.11 15.56 -34.71
C LEU A 108 -10.64 15.52 -34.68
N MET A 109 -11.26 16.34 -33.84
CA MET A 109 -12.70 16.55 -33.76
C MET A 109 -13.02 18.00 -34.11
N TYR A 110 -13.99 18.23 -34.99
CA TYR A 110 -14.46 19.58 -35.30
C TYR A 110 -15.88 19.59 -35.84
N VAL A 111 -16.54 20.75 -35.75
CA VAL A 111 -17.89 20.95 -36.27
C VAL A 111 -17.83 21.54 -37.68
N ARG A 112 -18.65 20.98 -38.59
CA ARG A 112 -18.82 21.50 -39.95
C ARG A 112 -20.26 21.30 -40.40
N GLU A 113 -20.92 22.39 -40.82
CA GLU A 113 -22.31 22.36 -41.32
C GLU A 113 -23.31 21.69 -40.35
N GLY A 114 -23.09 21.82 -39.03
CA GLY A 114 -23.95 21.19 -38.02
C GLY A 114 -23.70 19.69 -37.79
N ARG A 115 -22.62 19.13 -38.34
CA ARG A 115 -22.16 17.76 -38.11
C ARG A 115 -20.86 17.76 -37.31
N LEU A 116 -20.67 16.76 -36.47
CA LEU A 116 -19.40 16.53 -35.77
C LEU A 116 -18.56 15.53 -36.57
N ILE A 117 -17.38 15.95 -37.02
CA ILE A 117 -16.40 15.09 -37.69
C ILE A 117 -15.39 14.61 -36.66
N ILE A 118 -15.09 13.31 -36.65
CA ILE A 118 -14.05 12.67 -35.82
C ILE A 118 -13.10 11.90 -36.73
N ALA A 119 -11.92 12.47 -37.00
CA ALA A 119 -10.90 11.89 -37.86
C ALA A 119 -9.73 11.34 -37.04
N GLY A 120 -9.46 10.04 -37.13
CA GLY A 120 -8.30 9.40 -36.52
C GLY A 120 -7.14 9.21 -37.50
N THR A 121 -5.91 9.30 -37.03
CA THR A 121 -4.71 9.01 -37.84
C THR A 121 -4.48 7.52 -38.06
N ASP A 122 -5.09 6.69 -37.23
CA ASP A 122 -5.20 5.22 -37.35
C ASP A 122 -6.48 4.74 -36.62
N ARG A 123 -6.71 3.41 -36.60
CA ARG A 123 -7.91 2.81 -35.99
C ARG A 123 -8.09 3.23 -34.52
N ARG A 124 -7.00 3.34 -33.75
CA ARG A 124 -7.05 3.70 -32.32
C ARG A 124 -7.27 5.20 -32.14
N GLY A 125 -6.70 6.03 -33.01
CA GLY A 125 -7.03 7.47 -33.06
C GLY A 125 -8.53 7.71 -33.19
N THR A 126 -9.18 7.02 -34.14
CA THR A 126 -10.64 7.13 -34.36
C THR A 126 -11.42 6.70 -33.11
N ILE A 127 -11.02 5.58 -32.49
CA ILE A 127 -11.62 5.07 -31.24
C ILE A 127 -11.49 6.08 -30.09
N TYR A 128 -10.31 6.70 -29.91
CA TYR A 128 -10.12 7.68 -28.85
C TYR A 128 -10.90 8.97 -29.08
N GLY A 129 -11.07 9.41 -30.34
CA GLY A 129 -11.96 10.53 -30.65
C GLY A 129 -13.43 10.23 -30.32
N ILE A 130 -13.88 9.00 -30.57
CA ILE A 130 -15.22 8.53 -30.21
C ILE A 130 -15.41 8.52 -28.67
N TYR A 131 -14.44 7.97 -27.93
CA TYR A 131 -14.52 7.94 -26.46
C TYR A 131 -14.27 9.31 -25.82
N GLU A 132 -13.54 10.22 -26.47
CA GLU A 132 -13.45 11.62 -26.08
C GLU A 132 -14.83 12.28 -26.12
N LEU A 133 -15.63 12.03 -27.17
CA LEU A 133 -17.01 12.51 -27.22
C LEU A 133 -17.86 11.89 -26.10
N SER A 134 -17.69 10.60 -25.81
CA SER A 134 -18.41 9.94 -24.71
C SER A 134 -18.10 10.62 -23.36
N GLY A 135 -16.84 10.97 -23.13
CA GLY A 135 -16.43 11.76 -21.97
C GLY A 135 -17.03 13.17 -21.96
N MET A 136 -17.08 13.85 -23.11
CA MET A 136 -17.74 15.17 -23.27
C MET A 136 -19.24 15.13 -22.98
N LEU A 137 -19.89 14.01 -23.29
CA LEU A 137 -21.29 13.74 -22.94
C LEU A 137 -21.50 13.47 -21.44
N GLY A 138 -20.42 13.27 -20.68
CA GLY A 138 -20.46 13.00 -19.24
C GLY A 138 -20.53 11.52 -18.88
N VAL A 139 -20.20 10.61 -19.81
CA VAL A 139 -20.10 9.18 -19.53
C VAL A 139 -18.70 8.87 -19.00
N SER A 140 -18.61 8.53 -17.73
CA SER A 140 -17.34 8.12 -17.11
C SER A 140 -16.82 6.81 -17.69
N PRO A 141 -15.50 6.64 -17.87
CA PRO A 141 -14.89 5.32 -18.12
C PRO A 141 -15.29 4.27 -17.07
N TRP A 142 -15.59 4.71 -15.84
CA TRP A 142 -15.90 3.87 -14.69
C TRP A 142 -17.39 3.56 -14.51
N TYR A 143 -18.24 3.88 -15.49
CA TYR A 143 -19.69 3.63 -15.39
C TYR A 143 -20.05 2.17 -15.08
N PHE A 144 -19.24 1.22 -15.58
CA PHE A 144 -19.39 -0.20 -15.32
C PHE A 144 -18.50 -0.69 -14.17
N TRP A 145 -17.24 -0.25 -14.10
CA TRP A 145 -16.27 -0.80 -13.15
C TRP A 145 -16.31 -0.16 -11.75
N ALA A 146 -17.03 0.95 -11.55
CA ALA A 146 -17.23 1.58 -10.24
C ALA A 146 -18.54 2.38 -10.15
N ASP A 147 -19.59 1.85 -10.78
CA ASP A 147 -20.99 2.31 -10.69
C ASP A 147 -21.25 3.81 -10.89
N VAL A 148 -20.31 4.53 -11.53
CA VAL A 148 -20.44 5.97 -11.75
C VAL A 148 -21.68 6.22 -12.62
N PRO A 149 -22.72 6.89 -12.10
CA PRO A 149 -23.98 6.99 -12.82
C PRO A 149 -23.85 7.90 -14.04
N VAL A 150 -24.43 7.46 -15.16
CA VAL A 150 -24.55 8.31 -16.35
C VAL A 150 -25.64 9.36 -16.10
N ARG A 151 -25.26 10.63 -16.10
CA ARG A 151 -26.19 11.75 -15.92
C ARG A 151 -26.97 11.98 -17.21
N GLU A 152 -28.29 12.01 -17.08
CA GLU A 152 -29.15 12.37 -18.19
C GLU A 152 -29.02 13.87 -18.52
N LYS A 153 -29.18 14.22 -19.80
CA LYS A 153 -29.13 15.60 -20.29
C LYS A 153 -30.33 15.89 -21.18
N GLU A 154 -30.83 17.13 -21.11
CA GLU A 154 -31.85 17.60 -22.05
C GLU A 154 -31.25 18.01 -23.39
N GLU A 155 -30.09 18.68 -23.37
CA GLU A 155 -29.48 19.28 -24.56
C GLU A 155 -27.94 19.20 -24.46
N PHE A 156 -27.27 19.16 -25.61
CA PHE A 156 -25.82 19.25 -25.76
C PHE A 156 -25.50 19.97 -27.06
N PHE A 157 -24.53 20.89 -27.04
CA PHE A 157 -24.14 21.62 -28.23
C PHE A 157 -22.63 21.84 -28.29
N LEU A 158 -22.10 21.87 -29.51
CA LEU A 158 -20.73 22.29 -29.82
C LEU A 158 -20.80 23.41 -30.86
N PRO A 159 -20.10 24.53 -30.65
CA PRO A 159 -20.14 25.65 -31.58
C PRO A 159 -19.47 25.30 -32.91
N GLU A 160 -19.83 26.02 -33.98
CA GLU A 160 -19.23 25.82 -35.31
C GLU A 160 -17.70 25.96 -35.35
N ASP A 161 -17.11 26.76 -34.46
CA ASP A 161 -15.65 26.92 -34.33
C ASP A 161 -14.99 25.90 -33.40
N PHE A 162 -15.73 24.89 -32.92
CA PHE A 162 -15.18 23.82 -32.10
C PHE A 162 -14.14 23.03 -32.89
N GLU A 163 -12.94 22.93 -32.33
CA GLU A 163 -11.85 22.10 -32.81
C GLU A 163 -11.09 21.53 -31.62
N LYS A 164 -10.77 20.23 -31.67
CA LYS A 164 -10.02 19.53 -30.63
C LYS A 164 -9.15 18.45 -31.25
N ALA A 165 -7.84 18.52 -31.02
CA ALA A 165 -6.88 17.53 -31.49
C ALA A 165 -5.89 17.11 -30.40
N ASP A 166 -5.60 15.81 -30.33
CA ASP A 166 -4.71 15.23 -29.32
C ASP A 166 -4.08 13.91 -29.79
N TRP A 167 -3.01 13.47 -29.12
CA TRP A 167 -2.23 12.25 -29.42
C TRP A 167 -1.41 11.79 -28.20
N PRO A 168 -1.01 10.52 -28.06
CA PRO A 168 -0.24 10.05 -26.91
C PRO A 168 1.22 10.51 -26.92
N SER A 169 1.84 10.62 -25.72
CA SER A 169 3.29 10.76 -25.57
C SER A 169 4.03 9.42 -25.55
N VAL A 170 3.53 8.44 -24.79
CA VAL A 170 4.08 7.07 -24.71
C VAL A 170 3.34 6.16 -25.69
N GLU A 171 4.08 5.37 -26.50
CA GLU A 171 3.51 4.61 -27.61
C GLU A 171 2.63 3.42 -27.16
N TYR A 172 3.08 2.63 -26.19
CA TYR A 172 2.31 1.53 -25.61
C TYR A 172 2.02 1.82 -24.14
N ARG A 173 0.74 1.81 -23.75
CA ARG A 173 0.25 2.26 -22.44
C ARG A 173 -0.77 1.26 -21.96
N GLY A 174 -0.54 0.65 -20.81
CA GLY A 174 -1.35 -0.47 -20.38
C GLY A 174 -1.29 -0.82 -18.90
N ILE A 175 -1.99 -1.90 -18.59
CA ILE A 175 -2.06 -2.49 -17.25
C ILE A 175 -1.59 -3.94 -17.30
N PHE A 176 -1.19 -4.46 -16.15
CA PHE A 176 -0.97 -5.88 -15.89
C PHE A 176 -1.95 -6.33 -14.82
N ILE A 177 -2.86 -7.23 -15.20
CA ILE A 177 -3.76 -7.91 -14.28
C ILE A 177 -2.96 -9.04 -13.63
N ASN A 178 -2.72 -8.90 -12.34
CA ASN A 178 -1.90 -9.80 -11.52
C ASN A 178 -2.59 -10.00 -10.17
N ASP A 179 -2.16 -10.97 -9.35
CA ASP A 179 -2.73 -11.20 -8.02
C ASP A 179 -4.28 -11.32 -8.05
N GLU A 180 -4.78 -11.87 -9.15
CA GLU A 180 -6.14 -11.64 -9.65
C GLU A 180 -7.21 -12.62 -9.12
N GLU A 181 -6.92 -13.36 -8.05
CA GLU A 181 -7.83 -14.37 -7.53
C GLU A 181 -9.18 -13.79 -7.08
N GLU A 182 -9.21 -12.54 -6.59
CA GLU A 182 -10.43 -11.78 -6.29
C GLU A 182 -11.24 -11.50 -7.55
N LEU A 183 -10.58 -11.06 -8.62
CA LEU A 183 -11.22 -10.84 -9.92
C LEU A 183 -11.80 -12.15 -10.47
N ASP A 184 -11.06 -13.25 -10.36
CA ASP A 184 -11.52 -14.57 -10.81
C ASP A 184 -12.75 -15.07 -10.01
N ARG A 185 -12.76 -14.89 -8.68
CA ARG A 185 -13.95 -15.22 -7.86
C ARG A 185 -15.15 -14.36 -8.24
N TRP A 186 -14.94 -13.06 -8.47
CA TRP A 186 -15.99 -12.17 -8.94
C TRP A 186 -16.52 -12.58 -10.33
N VAL A 187 -15.64 -12.92 -11.27
CA VAL A 187 -16.00 -13.38 -12.63
C VAL A 187 -16.88 -14.63 -12.58
N LYS A 188 -16.46 -15.64 -11.80
CA LYS A 188 -17.22 -16.88 -11.61
C LYS A 188 -18.62 -16.64 -11.10
N LYS A 189 -18.80 -15.59 -10.30
CA LYS A 189 -20.07 -15.25 -9.68
C LYS A 189 -20.97 -14.38 -10.56
N HIS A 190 -20.40 -13.44 -11.32
CA HIS A 190 -21.16 -12.36 -11.94
C HIS A 190 -21.13 -12.35 -13.47
N MET A 191 -20.11 -12.92 -14.12
CA MET A 191 -19.94 -12.83 -15.58
C MET A 191 -20.42 -14.07 -16.35
N GLY A 192 -20.73 -15.16 -15.62
CA GLY A 192 -21.12 -16.43 -16.24
C GLY A 192 -19.99 -17.00 -17.10
N GLU A 193 -18.76 -16.94 -16.57
CA GLU A 193 -17.55 -17.57 -17.10
C GLU A 193 -16.87 -18.36 -15.96
N ASP A 194 -16.26 -19.50 -16.26
CA ASP A 194 -15.59 -20.32 -15.24
C ASP A 194 -14.29 -19.70 -14.72
N THR A 195 -13.78 -18.68 -15.42
CA THR A 195 -12.58 -17.91 -15.10
C THR A 195 -12.53 -16.67 -15.99
N ILE A 196 -11.59 -15.75 -15.75
CA ILE A 196 -11.37 -14.53 -16.53
C ILE A 196 -11.24 -14.86 -18.03
N GLY A 197 -12.25 -14.50 -18.82
CA GLY A 197 -12.37 -14.91 -20.23
C GLY A 197 -12.88 -13.81 -21.14
N VAL A 198 -13.43 -14.19 -22.29
CA VAL A 198 -13.83 -13.30 -23.39
C VAL A 198 -14.81 -12.21 -22.91
N LYS A 199 -15.83 -12.56 -22.12
CA LYS A 199 -16.83 -11.55 -21.66
C LYS A 199 -16.21 -10.56 -20.68
N THR A 200 -15.32 -11.05 -19.82
CA THR A 200 -14.61 -10.22 -18.85
C THR A 200 -13.61 -9.31 -19.58
N TYR A 201 -12.81 -9.85 -20.49
CA TYR A 201 -11.85 -9.10 -21.29
C TYR A 201 -12.52 -8.06 -22.18
N GLU A 202 -13.71 -8.31 -22.72
CA GLU A 202 -14.49 -7.30 -23.45
C GLU A 202 -14.72 -6.05 -22.60
N LYS A 203 -15.09 -6.23 -21.32
CA LYS A 203 -15.29 -5.12 -20.37
C LYS A 203 -14.01 -4.45 -19.93
N ILE A 204 -12.90 -5.18 -19.86
CA ILE A 204 -11.57 -4.63 -19.55
C ILE A 204 -11.05 -3.82 -20.74
N PHE A 205 -11.17 -4.34 -21.95
CA PHE A 205 -10.74 -3.66 -23.18
C PHE A 205 -11.55 -2.39 -23.45
N GLU A 206 -12.87 -2.41 -23.20
CA GLU A 206 -13.69 -1.20 -23.25
C GLU A 206 -13.16 -0.13 -22.28
N LEU A 207 -12.87 -0.50 -21.03
CA LEU A 207 -12.30 0.40 -20.03
C LEU A 207 -10.96 0.99 -20.51
N LEU A 208 -10.02 0.14 -20.95
CA LEU A 208 -8.71 0.58 -21.41
C LEU A 208 -8.81 1.57 -22.57
N LEU A 209 -9.67 1.31 -23.56
CA LEU A 209 -9.87 2.23 -24.69
C LEU A 209 -10.50 3.56 -24.26
N ARG A 210 -11.46 3.54 -23.32
CA ARG A 210 -12.04 4.77 -22.73
C ARG A 210 -11.01 5.59 -21.96
N LEU A 211 -10.01 4.94 -21.37
CA LEU A 211 -8.86 5.54 -20.70
C LEU A 211 -7.69 5.88 -21.66
N LYS A 212 -7.88 5.70 -22.98
CA LYS A 212 -6.86 5.90 -24.03
C LYS A 212 -5.60 5.02 -23.89
N ALA A 213 -5.76 3.85 -23.31
CA ALA A 213 -4.76 2.78 -23.29
C ALA A 213 -4.91 1.87 -24.52
N ASN A 214 -3.83 1.16 -24.86
CA ASN A 214 -3.76 0.25 -26.00
C ASN A 214 -3.07 -1.09 -25.70
N TYR A 215 -2.62 -1.31 -24.45
CA TYR A 215 -1.75 -2.43 -24.11
C TYR A 215 -2.23 -3.17 -22.86
N ILE A 216 -2.01 -4.49 -22.79
CA ILE A 216 -2.34 -5.30 -21.61
C ILE A 216 -1.36 -6.46 -21.43
N TRP A 217 -0.96 -6.72 -20.18
CA TRP A 217 -0.53 -8.04 -19.73
C TRP A 217 -1.74 -8.73 -19.04
N PRO A 218 -2.24 -9.85 -19.59
CA PRO A 218 -3.43 -10.51 -19.08
C PRO A 218 -3.15 -11.30 -17.80
N ALA A 219 -4.24 -11.69 -17.12
CA ALA A 219 -4.22 -12.62 -15.99
C ALA A 219 -3.46 -13.92 -16.33
N MET A 220 -2.68 -14.42 -15.36
CA MET A 220 -1.74 -15.53 -15.56
C MET A 220 -1.62 -16.47 -14.34
N HIS A 221 -2.11 -16.06 -13.18
CA HIS A 221 -2.10 -16.86 -11.96
C HIS A 221 -3.29 -17.82 -11.93
N VAL A 222 -4.50 -17.41 -12.28
CA VAL A 222 -5.69 -18.29 -12.19
C VAL A 222 -5.93 -19.13 -13.44
N ASN A 223 -5.48 -18.64 -14.60
CA ASN A 223 -5.64 -19.28 -15.91
C ASN A 223 -4.52 -18.82 -16.86
N SER A 224 -4.60 -19.17 -18.15
CA SER A 224 -3.80 -18.50 -19.17
C SER A 224 -4.65 -17.91 -20.28
N PHE A 225 -4.24 -16.73 -20.74
CA PHE A 225 -4.89 -16.00 -21.83
C PHE A 225 -5.04 -16.86 -23.10
N ASN A 226 -4.00 -17.63 -23.44
CA ASN A 226 -3.94 -18.43 -24.66
C ASN A 226 -4.68 -19.78 -24.59
N VAL A 227 -5.23 -20.19 -23.43
CA VAL A 227 -6.14 -21.35 -23.38
C VAL A 227 -7.33 -21.15 -24.32
N LYS A 228 -7.79 -19.91 -24.52
CA LYS A 228 -8.80 -19.55 -25.54
C LYS A 228 -8.19 -18.58 -26.54
N ARG A 229 -7.92 -19.05 -27.77
CA ARG A 229 -7.50 -18.18 -28.89
C ARG A 229 -8.43 -16.97 -29.11
N GLU A 230 -9.70 -17.12 -28.77
CA GLU A 230 -10.70 -16.06 -28.87
C GLU A 230 -10.38 -14.83 -28.00
N ASN A 231 -9.64 -15.00 -26.88
CA ASN A 231 -9.18 -13.86 -26.08
C ASN A 231 -8.25 -12.94 -26.89
N GLY A 232 -7.28 -13.52 -27.61
CA GLY A 232 -6.37 -12.78 -28.51
C GLY A 232 -7.09 -12.21 -29.74
N ALA A 233 -8.04 -12.96 -30.30
CA ALA A 233 -8.86 -12.47 -31.40
C ALA A 233 -9.73 -11.27 -30.97
N LEU A 234 -10.31 -11.30 -29.77
CA LEU A 234 -11.06 -10.17 -29.21
C LEU A 234 -10.15 -8.95 -28.99
N ALA A 235 -8.95 -9.15 -28.44
CA ALA A 235 -8.00 -8.06 -28.23
C ALA A 235 -7.69 -7.33 -29.56
N ASP A 236 -7.33 -8.06 -30.62
CA ASP A 236 -7.09 -7.44 -31.93
C ASP A 236 -8.34 -6.80 -32.53
N ARG A 237 -9.51 -7.46 -32.44
CA ARG A 237 -10.79 -6.89 -32.91
C ARG A 237 -11.19 -5.60 -32.21
N MET A 238 -10.81 -5.42 -30.94
CA MET A 238 -11.06 -4.18 -30.19
C MET A 238 -9.90 -3.18 -30.30
N GLY A 239 -8.76 -3.57 -30.87
CA GLY A 239 -7.59 -2.72 -31.07
C GLY A 239 -6.61 -2.68 -29.89
N ILE A 240 -6.66 -3.67 -28.99
CA ILE A 240 -5.75 -3.84 -27.85
C ILE A 240 -4.58 -4.75 -28.24
N VAL A 241 -3.37 -4.34 -27.89
CA VAL A 241 -2.13 -5.11 -28.05
C VAL A 241 -1.91 -5.94 -26.78
N ALA A 242 -1.88 -7.27 -26.93
CA ALA A 242 -1.55 -8.17 -25.83
C ALA A 242 -0.04 -8.42 -25.75
N GLY A 243 0.52 -8.35 -24.54
CA GLY A 243 1.87 -8.79 -24.23
C GLY A 243 1.88 -9.72 -23.02
N THR A 244 3.07 -10.07 -22.54
CA THR A 244 3.24 -10.97 -21.39
C THR A 244 4.35 -10.53 -20.45
N SER A 245 4.25 -10.99 -19.19
CA SER A 245 5.19 -10.70 -18.10
C SER A 245 6.61 -11.24 -18.37
N HIS A 246 7.57 -10.87 -17.50
CA HIS A 246 8.99 -11.21 -17.63
C HIS A 246 9.34 -12.70 -17.50
N CYS A 247 8.40 -13.57 -17.11
CA CYS A 247 8.60 -15.03 -17.06
C CYS A 247 7.80 -15.77 -18.16
N ASP A 248 7.00 -15.04 -18.93
CA ASP A 248 6.07 -15.59 -19.92
C ASP A 248 6.58 -15.33 -21.35
N MET A 249 7.44 -16.22 -21.82
CA MET A 249 8.13 -16.07 -23.10
C MET A 249 7.22 -16.33 -24.29
N LEU A 250 7.32 -15.48 -25.31
CA LEU A 250 6.62 -15.65 -26.59
C LEU A 250 5.11 -15.89 -26.45
N MET A 251 4.43 -15.08 -25.62
CA MET A 251 3.00 -15.18 -25.30
C MET A 251 2.58 -16.47 -24.55
N ARG A 252 3.51 -17.25 -23.99
CA ARG A 252 3.18 -18.43 -23.17
C ARG A 252 3.13 -18.08 -21.69
N SER A 253 2.01 -18.36 -21.04
CA SER A 253 1.91 -18.34 -19.58
C SER A 253 2.44 -19.65 -19.01
N ASN A 254 3.74 -19.69 -18.68
CA ASN A 254 4.43 -20.95 -18.40
C ASN A 254 3.85 -21.68 -17.19
N ASN A 255 3.46 -20.92 -16.16
CA ASN A 255 2.81 -21.42 -14.95
C ASN A 255 1.61 -22.33 -15.23
N ARG A 256 0.78 -21.95 -16.22
CA ARG A 256 -0.48 -22.63 -16.52
C ARG A 256 -0.45 -23.45 -17.81
N GLU A 257 0.54 -23.27 -18.67
CA GLU A 257 0.61 -23.96 -19.97
C GLU A 257 1.65 -25.08 -20.05
N TRP A 258 2.81 -24.96 -19.38
CA TRP A 258 3.92 -25.90 -19.59
C TRP A 258 3.58 -27.35 -19.23
N LYS A 259 3.14 -27.59 -17.98
CA LYS A 259 2.82 -28.95 -17.50
C LYS A 259 1.66 -29.59 -18.28
N PRO A 260 0.52 -28.91 -18.51
CA PRO A 260 -0.55 -29.47 -19.36
C PRO A 260 -0.12 -29.74 -20.80
N TRP A 261 0.72 -28.88 -21.38
CA TRP A 261 1.21 -29.06 -22.75
C TRP A 261 2.13 -30.29 -22.87
N ILE A 262 3.07 -30.46 -21.94
CA ILE A 262 3.93 -31.65 -21.87
C ILE A 262 3.10 -32.92 -21.77
N ALA A 263 2.12 -32.94 -20.86
CA ALA A 263 1.24 -34.10 -20.68
C ALA A 263 0.46 -34.41 -21.96
N LYS A 264 -0.05 -33.39 -22.66
CA LYS A 264 -0.75 -33.54 -23.94
C LYS A 264 0.14 -34.09 -25.06
N LYS A 265 1.43 -33.71 -25.08
CA LYS A 265 2.42 -34.19 -26.06
C LYS A 265 2.97 -35.57 -25.73
N GLY A 266 2.78 -36.04 -24.49
CA GLY A 266 3.29 -37.33 -24.02
C GLY A 266 4.80 -37.33 -23.72
N TYR A 267 5.39 -36.17 -23.47
CA TYR A 267 6.77 -36.09 -23.00
C TYR A 267 6.83 -36.40 -21.50
N THR A 268 7.80 -37.22 -21.09
CA THR A 268 7.95 -37.65 -19.68
C THR A 268 9.29 -37.24 -19.07
N ASP A 269 10.23 -36.82 -19.92
CA ASP A 269 11.64 -36.53 -19.62
C ASP A 269 12.01 -35.05 -19.85
N ALA A 270 11.07 -34.23 -20.34
CA ALA A 270 11.32 -32.83 -20.64
C ALA A 270 11.17 -31.93 -19.41
N VAL A 271 12.11 -31.02 -19.24
CA VAL A 271 12.13 -30.01 -18.17
C VAL A 271 12.26 -28.61 -18.76
N TYR A 272 11.78 -27.59 -18.03
CA TYR A 272 11.82 -26.20 -18.48
C TYR A 272 13.21 -25.56 -18.27
N ASP A 273 14.25 -26.19 -18.81
CA ASP A 273 15.64 -25.76 -18.69
C ASP A 273 16.35 -25.80 -20.06
N TYR A 274 16.70 -24.63 -20.59
CA TYR A 274 17.35 -24.53 -21.89
C TYR A 274 18.86 -24.82 -21.85
N SER A 275 19.46 -24.92 -20.67
CA SER A 275 20.86 -25.33 -20.51
C SER A 275 21.08 -26.77 -20.95
N ILE A 276 20.06 -27.63 -20.88
CA ILE A 276 20.09 -29.03 -21.30
C ILE A 276 19.98 -29.12 -22.84
N PRO A 277 21.03 -29.55 -23.57
CA PRO A 277 21.05 -29.55 -25.02
C PRO A 277 20.24 -30.70 -25.65
N GLY A 278 20.17 -30.71 -26.99
CA GLY A 278 19.53 -31.78 -27.76
C GLY A 278 18.00 -31.74 -27.68
N ARG A 279 17.38 -32.90 -27.48
CA ARG A 279 15.92 -33.08 -27.51
C ARG A 279 15.17 -32.12 -26.57
N ASN A 280 15.72 -31.80 -25.40
CA ASN A 280 15.05 -30.88 -24.47
C ASN A 280 14.88 -29.48 -25.07
N ARG A 281 15.91 -28.94 -25.75
CA ARG A 281 15.82 -27.66 -26.46
C ARG A 281 14.83 -27.70 -27.62
N GLU A 282 14.80 -28.81 -28.36
CA GLU A 282 13.85 -28.99 -29.47
C GLU A 282 12.40 -28.93 -28.96
N ILE A 283 12.11 -29.57 -27.82
CA ILE A 283 10.80 -29.54 -27.16
C ILE A 283 10.44 -28.13 -26.69
N LEU A 284 11.38 -27.39 -26.09
CA LEU A 284 11.15 -25.99 -25.69
C LEU A 284 10.90 -25.07 -26.89
N GLN A 285 11.64 -25.26 -27.99
CA GLN A 285 11.43 -24.53 -29.24
C GLN A 285 10.07 -24.86 -29.88
N GLU A 286 9.63 -26.12 -29.83
CA GLU A 286 8.28 -26.52 -30.30
C GLU A 286 7.19 -25.83 -29.47
N TYR A 287 7.32 -25.88 -28.15
CA TYR A 287 6.39 -25.24 -27.22
C TYR A 287 6.23 -23.73 -27.50
N TRP A 288 7.35 -23.03 -27.71
CA TRP A 288 7.35 -21.62 -28.10
C TRP A 288 6.78 -21.38 -29.50
N ARG A 289 7.18 -22.17 -30.49
CA ARG A 289 6.73 -22.03 -31.88
C ARG A 289 5.21 -22.11 -32.01
N GLU A 290 4.58 -23.06 -31.33
CA GLU A 290 3.12 -23.21 -31.34
C GLU A 290 2.39 -21.96 -30.79
N SER A 291 2.96 -21.26 -29.82
CA SER A 291 2.39 -20.01 -29.30
C SER A 291 2.42 -18.89 -30.34
N VAL A 292 3.55 -18.76 -31.02
CA VAL A 292 3.73 -17.78 -32.09
C VAL A 292 2.78 -18.09 -33.25
N GLU A 293 2.60 -19.37 -33.59
CA GLU A 293 1.63 -19.80 -34.61
C GLU A 293 0.19 -19.48 -34.22
N GLN A 294 -0.19 -19.69 -32.95
CA GLN A 294 -1.53 -19.39 -32.44
C GLN A 294 -1.87 -17.89 -32.54
N ASN A 295 -0.87 -17.03 -32.32
CA ASN A 295 -1.01 -15.57 -32.24
C ASN A 295 -0.58 -14.81 -33.51
N ARG A 296 -0.15 -15.51 -34.57
CA ARG A 296 0.45 -14.90 -35.78
C ARG A 296 -0.43 -13.84 -36.49
N ASP A 297 -1.74 -13.96 -36.34
CA ASP A 297 -2.74 -13.12 -36.99
C ASP A 297 -3.11 -11.87 -36.15
N PHE A 298 -2.61 -11.74 -34.92
CA PHE A 298 -3.00 -10.70 -33.97
C PHE A 298 -1.89 -9.67 -33.75
N GLU A 299 -2.25 -8.46 -33.33
CA GLU A 299 -1.31 -7.44 -32.85
C GLU A 299 -0.85 -7.78 -31.43
N VAL A 300 0.35 -8.35 -31.29
CA VAL A 300 0.92 -8.78 -30.00
C VAL A 300 2.35 -8.27 -29.80
N CYS A 301 2.77 -8.18 -28.55
CA CYS A 301 4.14 -7.92 -28.14
C CYS A 301 4.76 -9.22 -27.60
N TYR A 302 5.85 -9.66 -28.21
CA TYR A 302 6.54 -10.88 -27.80
C TYR A 302 7.63 -10.57 -26.78
N THR A 303 7.47 -11.08 -25.55
CA THR A 303 8.54 -11.07 -24.55
C THR A 303 9.56 -12.17 -24.86
N LEU A 304 10.84 -11.81 -24.89
CA LEU A 304 11.98 -12.70 -25.16
C LEU A 304 12.91 -12.77 -23.95
N GLY A 305 13.81 -13.76 -23.96
CA GLY A 305 14.65 -14.15 -22.83
C GLY A 305 14.17 -15.46 -22.22
N MET A 306 14.55 -15.74 -20.98
CA MET A 306 14.01 -16.87 -20.23
C MET A 306 14.28 -16.68 -18.74
N ARG A 307 13.26 -17.00 -17.94
CA ARG A 307 13.30 -17.22 -16.49
C ARG A 307 12.59 -18.53 -16.19
N GLY A 308 12.45 -18.92 -14.93
CA GLY A 308 11.71 -20.12 -14.55
C GLY A 308 10.19 -19.97 -14.74
N ILE A 309 9.43 -21.02 -14.39
CA ILE A 309 8.03 -21.21 -14.80
C ILE A 309 7.05 -20.17 -14.20
N HIS A 310 7.25 -19.73 -12.95
CA HIS A 310 6.29 -18.88 -12.21
C HIS A 310 7.04 -17.86 -11.33
N ASP A 311 7.74 -16.92 -11.98
CA ASP A 311 8.62 -15.91 -11.38
C ASP A 311 9.89 -16.45 -10.68
N SER A 312 10.16 -17.76 -10.79
CA SER A 312 11.42 -18.35 -10.33
C SER A 312 12.61 -17.87 -11.18
N GLY A 313 13.80 -17.89 -10.57
CA GLY A 313 15.03 -17.45 -11.24
C GLY A 313 15.38 -18.28 -12.48
N PHE A 314 16.30 -17.78 -13.30
CA PHE A 314 16.76 -18.51 -14.49
C PHE A 314 17.43 -19.87 -14.14
N GLU A 315 16.68 -20.95 -14.36
CA GLU A 315 17.07 -22.34 -14.10
C GLU A 315 18.08 -22.84 -15.14
N THR A 316 19.23 -23.34 -14.66
CA THR A 316 20.36 -23.77 -15.52
C THR A 316 21.13 -24.94 -14.90
N GLU A 317 20.48 -26.10 -14.71
CA GLU A 317 21.03 -27.29 -14.03
C GLU A 317 22.38 -27.72 -14.62
N ALA A 318 22.50 -27.76 -15.96
CA ALA A 318 23.72 -28.17 -16.64
C ALA A 318 24.90 -27.19 -16.43
N ILE A 319 24.63 -25.98 -15.94
CA ILE A 319 25.63 -24.93 -15.65
C ILE A 319 25.96 -24.88 -14.15
N GLN A 320 25.10 -25.41 -13.27
CA GLN A 320 25.31 -25.36 -11.82
C GLN A 320 26.61 -26.05 -11.38
N GLN A 321 27.09 -27.03 -12.15
CA GLN A 321 28.32 -27.75 -11.84
C GLN A 321 29.61 -26.94 -12.13
N LEU A 322 29.50 -25.79 -12.81
CA LEU A 322 30.65 -24.92 -13.11
C LEU A 322 31.08 -24.11 -11.88
N PRO A 323 32.37 -23.71 -11.80
CA PRO A 323 32.84 -22.71 -10.84
C PRO A 323 32.01 -21.42 -10.91
N GLU A 324 31.82 -20.75 -9.77
CA GLU A 324 30.92 -19.57 -9.67
C GLU A 324 31.26 -18.47 -10.69
N GLU A 325 32.55 -18.17 -10.87
CA GLU A 325 33.02 -17.15 -11.83
C GLU A 325 32.73 -17.54 -13.29
N GLU A 326 32.77 -18.83 -13.63
CA GLU A 326 32.44 -19.32 -14.97
C GLU A 326 30.92 -19.43 -15.19
N ARG A 327 30.17 -19.66 -14.11
CA ARG A 327 28.71 -19.85 -14.13
C ARG A 327 27.99 -18.61 -14.65
N GLN A 328 28.37 -17.42 -14.20
CA GLN A 328 27.74 -16.17 -14.65
C GLN A 328 27.97 -15.95 -16.15
N ALA A 329 29.21 -16.10 -16.63
CA ALA A 329 29.53 -15.97 -18.05
C ALA A 329 28.81 -17.02 -18.92
N ALA A 330 28.69 -18.26 -18.43
CA ALA A 330 27.95 -19.32 -19.10
C ALA A 330 26.43 -19.03 -19.15
N LYS A 331 25.85 -18.48 -18.08
CA LYS A 331 24.44 -18.03 -18.06
C LYS A 331 24.19 -16.90 -19.05
N VAL A 332 25.09 -15.90 -19.12
CA VAL A 332 25.02 -14.83 -20.11
C VAL A 332 24.97 -15.40 -21.53
N LYS A 333 25.94 -16.24 -21.89
CA LYS A 333 26.00 -16.88 -23.22
C LYS A 333 24.79 -17.76 -23.53
N LEU A 334 24.27 -18.47 -22.53
CA LEU A 334 23.05 -19.28 -22.70
C LEU A 334 21.85 -18.38 -23.01
N LEU A 335 21.68 -17.29 -22.29
CA LEU A 335 20.56 -16.36 -22.50
C LEU A 335 20.65 -15.65 -23.87
N GLU A 336 21.86 -15.32 -24.35
CA GLU A 336 22.07 -14.85 -25.73
C GLU A 336 21.62 -15.90 -26.76
N THR A 337 21.92 -17.17 -26.51
CA THR A 337 21.50 -18.29 -27.36
C THR A 337 19.97 -18.43 -27.38
N VAL A 338 19.33 -18.34 -26.21
CA VAL A 338 17.87 -18.37 -26.08
C VAL A 338 17.24 -17.25 -26.91
N ILE A 339 17.69 -16.00 -26.73
CA ILE A 339 17.16 -14.84 -27.45
C ILE A 339 17.34 -15.04 -28.96
N HIS A 340 18.51 -15.50 -29.40
CA HIS A 340 18.76 -15.79 -30.82
C HIS A 340 17.79 -16.82 -31.39
N ASP A 341 17.57 -17.95 -30.71
CA ASP A 341 16.68 -19.01 -31.17
C ASP A 341 15.20 -18.59 -31.17
N GLN A 342 14.77 -17.83 -30.16
CA GLN A 342 13.42 -17.25 -30.11
C GLN A 342 13.18 -16.27 -31.27
N ARG A 343 14.17 -15.42 -31.59
CA ARG A 343 14.10 -14.53 -32.75
C ARG A 343 14.02 -15.30 -34.07
N ARG A 344 14.73 -16.43 -34.20
CA ARG A 344 14.60 -17.31 -35.36
C ARG A 344 13.18 -17.83 -35.50
N ILE A 345 12.56 -18.31 -34.42
CA ILE A 345 11.17 -18.77 -34.42
C ILE A 345 10.22 -17.66 -34.90
N LEU A 346 10.35 -16.44 -34.35
CA LEU A 346 9.52 -15.31 -34.76
C LEU A 346 9.67 -15.00 -36.26
N LYS A 347 10.91 -14.98 -36.76
CA LYS A 347 11.19 -14.74 -38.18
C LYS A 347 10.58 -15.82 -39.08
N ASP A 348 10.76 -17.09 -38.71
CA ASP A 348 10.28 -18.24 -39.49
C ASP A 348 8.75 -18.30 -39.57
N VAL A 349 8.05 -17.99 -38.46
CA VAL A 349 6.60 -18.12 -38.36
C VAL A 349 5.86 -16.88 -38.88
N LEU A 350 6.34 -15.68 -38.53
CA LEU A 350 5.62 -14.44 -38.82
C LEU A 350 5.98 -13.83 -40.18
N GLY A 351 7.24 -13.95 -40.60
CA GLY A 351 7.74 -13.34 -41.85
C GLY A 351 7.67 -11.80 -41.89
N LYS A 352 7.41 -11.13 -40.74
CA LYS A 352 7.27 -9.68 -40.60
C LYS A 352 7.93 -9.19 -39.31
N GLU A 353 8.21 -7.90 -39.24
CA GLU A 353 8.64 -7.25 -38.00
C GLU A 353 7.53 -7.27 -36.95
N THR A 354 7.91 -7.41 -35.68
CA THR A 354 7.00 -7.46 -34.53
C THR A 354 7.62 -6.73 -33.35
N MET A 355 6.77 -6.26 -32.43
CA MET A 355 7.26 -5.69 -31.17
C MET A 355 7.88 -6.79 -30.31
N MET A 356 9.10 -6.55 -29.80
CA MET A 356 9.84 -7.45 -28.94
C MET A 356 10.31 -6.72 -27.69
N THR A 357 10.13 -7.35 -26.53
CA THR A 357 10.53 -6.81 -25.22
C THR A 357 11.52 -7.74 -24.53
N PHE A 358 12.42 -7.15 -23.76
CA PHE A 358 13.26 -7.85 -22.79
C PHE A 358 13.22 -7.09 -21.46
N ILE A 359 12.99 -7.82 -20.37
CA ILE A 359 12.84 -7.25 -19.04
C ILE A 359 13.97 -7.79 -18.15
N PRO A 360 15.04 -7.03 -17.90
CA PRO A 360 16.10 -7.41 -16.97
C PRO A 360 15.58 -7.29 -15.52
N TYR A 361 14.77 -8.25 -15.10
CA TYR A 361 14.10 -8.26 -13.80
C TYR A 361 14.84 -9.17 -12.80
N LYS A 362 14.96 -8.71 -11.56
CA LYS A 362 15.63 -9.43 -10.46
C LYS A 362 17.03 -9.93 -10.87
N GLU A 363 17.26 -11.24 -10.88
CA GLU A 363 18.57 -11.84 -11.15
C GLU A 363 19.05 -11.64 -12.60
N VAL A 364 18.13 -11.37 -13.54
CA VAL A 364 18.48 -11.13 -14.94
C VAL A 364 19.15 -9.76 -15.12
N LEU A 365 18.91 -8.81 -14.22
CA LEU A 365 19.61 -7.52 -14.24
C LEU A 365 21.11 -7.70 -14.01
N ASP A 366 21.51 -8.58 -13.11
CA ASP A 366 22.93 -8.88 -12.86
C ASP A 366 23.58 -9.55 -14.08
N LEU A 367 22.86 -10.38 -14.83
CA LEU A 367 23.34 -10.95 -16.09
C LEU A 367 23.49 -9.88 -17.18
N TYR A 368 22.55 -8.93 -17.21
CA TYR A 368 22.63 -7.79 -18.12
C TYR A 368 23.85 -6.92 -17.84
N ASP A 369 24.09 -6.60 -16.57
CA ASP A 369 25.26 -5.83 -16.13
C ASP A 369 26.59 -6.58 -16.29
N ALA A 370 26.56 -7.91 -16.30
CA ALA A 370 27.71 -8.76 -16.63
C ALA A 370 28.04 -8.80 -18.14
N GLY A 371 27.30 -8.06 -18.99
CA GLY A 371 27.63 -7.87 -20.40
C GLY A 371 26.74 -8.60 -21.42
N LEU A 372 25.55 -9.06 -21.02
CA LEU A 372 24.57 -9.67 -21.93
C LEU A 372 24.26 -8.77 -23.13
N GLN A 373 24.48 -9.28 -24.34
CA GLN A 373 24.16 -8.53 -25.55
C GLN A 373 22.68 -8.70 -25.91
N VAL A 374 21.88 -7.67 -25.62
CA VAL A 374 20.48 -7.60 -26.07
C VAL A 374 20.43 -6.89 -27.43
N PRO A 375 19.77 -7.46 -28.46
CA PRO A 375 19.67 -6.82 -29.77
C PRO A 375 18.99 -5.45 -29.76
N GLU A 376 19.55 -4.50 -30.54
CA GLU A 376 19.18 -3.07 -30.54
C GLU A 376 17.69 -2.77 -30.79
N ASP A 377 17.01 -3.60 -31.58
CA ASP A 377 15.60 -3.46 -31.96
C ASP A 377 14.62 -3.94 -30.88
N MET A 378 15.10 -4.57 -29.81
CA MET A 378 14.27 -4.99 -28.68
C MET A 378 14.14 -3.87 -27.65
N THR A 379 12.91 -3.63 -27.18
CA THR A 379 12.63 -2.67 -26.11
C THR A 379 13.11 -3.22 -24.76
N LEU A 380 13.99 -2.48 -24.08
CA LEU A 380 14.39 -2.78 -22.70
C LEU A 380 13.33 -2.23 -21.75
N VAL A 381 12.70 -3.07 -20.92
CA VAL A 381 11.68 -2.64 -19.96
C VAL A 381 12.27 -2.64 -18.55
N TRP A 382 12.43 -1.46 -17.98
CA TRP A 382 12.98 -1.26 -16.64
C TRP A 382 11.87 -1.37 -15.60
N ALA A 383 12.13 -2.05 -14.48
CA ALA A 383 11.16 -2.18 -13.41
C ALA A 383 11.42 -1.18 -12.27
N ASN A 384 10.34 -0.79 -11.59
CA ASN A 384 10.48 -0.28 -10.23
C ASN A 384 10.80 -1.42 -9.24
N ASP A 385 11.07 -1.08 -7.99
CA ASP A 385 11.37 -2.01 -6.91
C ASP A 385 10.14 -2.71 -6.33
N ASN A 386 9.02 -2.67 -7.06
CA ASN A 386 7.71 -3.12 -6.64
C ASN A 386 7.00 -2.23 -5.60
N TYR A 387 7.62 -1.17 -5.07
CA TYR A 387 7.03 -0.23 -4.08
C TYR A 387 6.87 1.21 -4.58
N GLY A 388 7.13 1.43 -5.87
CA GLY A 388 6.98 2.72 -6.53
C GLY A 388 8.29 3.34 -6.98
N TYR A 389 9.45 2.83 -6.56
CA TYR A 389 10.75 3.47 -6.84
C TYR A 389 11.46 2.83 -8.03
N VAL A 390 11.73 3.60 -9.10
CA VAL A 390 12.44 3.08 -10.28
C VAL A 390 13.86 2.66 -9.89
N ARG A 391 14.24 1.41 -10.18
CA ARG A 391 15.54 0.82 -9.78
C ARG A 391 16.71 1.37 -10.59
N ARG A 392 16.48 1.50 -11.90
CA ARG A 392 17.50 1.84 -12.89
C ARG A 392 16.92 2.69 -14.01
N TYR A 393 17.70 3.67 -14.44
CA TYR A 393 17.45 4.43 -15.66
C TYR A 393 18.46 4.03 -16.75
N PRO A 394 18.08 4.15 -18.03
CA PRO A 394 19.00 3.89 -19.14
C PRO A 394 20.24 4.78 -19.07
N SER A 395 21.40 4.20 -19.31
CA SER A 395 22.65 4.89 -19.64
C SER A 395 22.56 5.62 -20.98
N GLU A 396 23.48 6.54 -21.26
CA GLU A 396 23.52 7.29 -22.53
C GLU A 396 23.59 6.41 -23.79
N ALA A 397 24.14 5.19 -23.68
CA ALA A 397 24.11 4.21 -24.77
C ALA A 397 22.72 3.57 -24.91
N GLU A 398 22.11 3.15 -23.79
CA GLU A 398 20.79 2.51 -23.77
C GLU A 398 19.66 3.46 -24.21
N LYS A 399 19.81 4.77 -23.97
CA LYS A 399 18.88 5.81 -24.46
C LYS A 399 18.80 5.87 -25.99
N LYS A 400 19.86 5.45 -26.71
CA LYS A 400 19.97 5.57 -28.18
C LYS A 400 19.49 4.33 -28.93
N ARG A 401 19.09 3.28 -28.22
CA ARG A 401 18.67 2.00 -28.83
C ARG A 401 17.43 2.19 -29.69
N SER A 402 17.38 1.52 -30.84
CA SER A 402 16.26 1.66 -31.79
C SER A 402 14.95 1.05 -31.26
N GLY A 403 15.04 0.02 -30.42
CA GLY A 403 13.90 -0.56 -29.70
C GLY A 403 13.36 0.33 -28.58
N GLY A 404 14.13 1.35 -28.15
CA GLY A 404 13.77 2.25 -27.06
C GLY A 404 13.67 1.56 -25.70
N ASN A 405 13.12 2.29 -24.72
CA ASN A 405 13.02 1.85 -23.33
C ASN A 405 11.57 1.93 -22.82
N GLY A 406 11.19 0.96 -22.00
CA GLY A 406 9.88 0.86 -21.33
C GLY A 406 9.99 0.80 -19.81
N LEU A 407 8.84 0.89 -19.14
CA LEU A 407 8.68 0.89 -17.69
C LEU A 407 7.65 -0.15 -17.27
N TYR A 408 8.01 -0.98 -16.30
CA TYR A 408 7.10 -1.81 -15.51
C TYR A 408 6.96 -1.23 -14.10
N TYR A 409 5.76 -0.76 -13.76
CA TYR A 409 5.45 -0.08 -12.50
C TYR A 409 4.47 -0.90 -11.65
N HIS A 410 4.45 -0.70 -10.33
CA HIS A 410 3.59 -1.44 -9.41
C HIS A 410 2.75 -0.51 -8.53
N ASN A 411 1.43 -0.75 -8.53
CA ASN A 411 0.48 -0.22 -7.55
C ASN A 411 -0.23 -1.33 -6.76
N SER A 412 0.09 -2.58 -7.07
CA SER A 412 -0.24 -3.80 -6.32
C SER A 412 1.01 -4.67 -6.35
N TYR A 413 1.32 -5.32 -5.24
CA TYR A 413 2.43 -6.27 -5.20
C TYR A 413 2.17 -7.34 -4.16
N TRP A 414 2.09 -8.58 -4.62
CA TRP A 414 2.23 -9.74 -3.77
C TRP A 414 3.71 -10.08 -3.58
N ALA A 415 4.19 -9.91 -2.36
CA ALA A 415 5.58 -10.00 -2.00
C ALA A 415 5.88 -11.25 -1.15
N PRO A 416 7.17 -11.55 -0.93
CA PRO A 416 7.63 -12.34 0.21
C PRO A 416 7.07 -11.83 1.55
N PRO A 417 7.28 -12.56 2.65
CA PRO A 417 6.69 -12.24 3.94
C PRO A 417 6.77 -10.81 4.47
N SER A 418 5.69 -10.34 5.09
CA SER A 418 5.49 -8.97 5.64
C SER A 418 5.40 -7.83 4.63
N MET A 419 5.49 -8.12 3.33
CA MET A 419 5.83 -7.10 2.35
C MET A 419 4.72 -6.83 1.33
N SER A 420 3.71 -7.70 1.25
CA SER A 420 2.58 -7.54 0.33
C SER A 420 1.78 -6.28 0.61
N TYR A 421 1.24 -5.68 -0.46
CA TYR A 421 0.19 -4.68 -0.40
C TYR A 421 -0.77 -4.86 -1.59
N VAL A 422 -1.94 -5.39 -1.28
CA VAL A 422 -2.88 -5.97 -2.24
C VAL A 422 -4.35 -5.72 -1.83
N PHE A 423 -4.59 -5.11 -0.66
CA PHE A 423 -5.92 -4.66 -0.26
C PHE A 423 -6.24 -3.27 -0.80
N LEU A 424 -5.31 -2.32 -0.67
CA LEU A 424 -5.43 -1.01 -1.33
C LEU A 424 -4.08 -0.40 -1.69
N CYS A 425 -4.06 0.43 -2.73
CA CYS A 425 -2.90 1.26 -3.01
C CYS A 425 -2.95 2.54 -2.18
N SER A 426 -1.85 2.84 -1.49
CA SER A 426 -1.66 4.11 -0.79
C SER A 426 -0.49 4.93 -1.34
N ILE A 427 0.10 4.56 -2.49
CA ILE A 427 1.19 5.31 -3.10
C ILE A 427 0.64 6.66 -3.57
N PRO A 428 1.17 7.81 -3.10
CA PRO A 428 0.65 9.11 -3.50
C PRO A 428 0.82 9.34 -5.00
N LEU A 429 -0.18 9.94 -5.65
CA LEU A 429 -0.07 10.29 -7.08
C LEU A 429 1.12 11.23 -7.35
N ALA A 430 1.53 12.04 -6.36
CA ALA A 430 2.74 12.87 -6.46
C ALA A 430 4.03 12.04 -6.55
N HIS A 431 4.11 10.92 -5.83
CA HIS A 431 5.20 9.96 -5.96
C HIS A 431 5.17 9.35 -7.36
N THR A 432 4.03 8.80 -7.78
CA THR A 432 3.90 8.23 -9.13
C THR A 432 4.26 9.23 -10.22
N ALA A 433 3.75 10.46 -10.15
CA ALA A 433 4.07 11.55 -11.09
C ALA A 433 5.58 11.83 -11.17
N TYR A 434 6.24 11.88 -10.02
CA TYR A 434 7.68 12.14 -9.93
C TYR A 434 8.50 11.02 -10.58
N GLU A 435 8.16 9.77 -10.33
CA GLU A 435 8.85 8.61 -10.92
C GLU A 435 8.60 8.49 -12.43
N LEU A 436 7.37 8.75 -12.88
CA LEU A 436 7.03 8.80 -14.31
C LEU A 436 7.67 9.98 -15.02
N GLU A 437 7.82 11.13 -14.36
CA GLU A 437 8.59 12.26 -14.88
C GLU A 437 10.05 11.90 -15.09
N LYS A 438 10.70 11.28 -14.10
CA LYS A 438 12.08 10.80 -14.22
C LYS A 438 12.20 9.80 -15.36
N ALA A 439 11.30 8.82 -15.45
CA ALA A 439 11.28 7.85 -16.53
C ALA A 439 11.20 8.53 -17.92
N TRP A 440 10.29 9.50 -18.09
CA TRP A 440 10.17 10.26 -19.33
C TRP A 440 11.44 11.07 -19.66
N ARG A 441 12.04 11.75 -18.66
CA ARG A 441 13.27 12.54 -18.83
C ARG A 441 14.47 11.67 -19.19
N GLU A 442 14.52 10.43 -18.70
CA GLU A 442 15.58 9.46 -18.97
C GLU A 442 15.31 8.58 -20.21
N GLU A 443 14.48 9.05 -21.16
CA GLU A 443 14.18 8.38 -22.45
C GLU A 443 13.47 7.01 -22.33
N ILE A 444 12.76 6.76 -21.22
CA ILE A 444 11.84 5.62 -21.07
C ILE A 444 10.47 5.99 -21.63
N ARG A 445 10.29 5.87 -22.94
CA ARG A 445 9.13 6.44 -23.68
C ARG A 445 8.35 5.46 -24.56
N LYS A 446 8.81 4.21 -24.68
CA LYS A 446 8.26 3.24 -25.64
C LYS A 446 7.02 2.51 -25.10
N LEU A 447 7.14 1.90 -23.91
CA LEU A 447 6.11 1.05 -23.32
C LEU A 447 6.00 1.33 -21.82
N TRP A 448 4.84 1.71 -21.31
CA TRP A 448 4.57 1.80 -19.88
C TRP A 448 3.43 0.85 -19.49
N VAL A 449 3.68 -0.04 -18.54
CA VAL A 449 2.72 -1.00 -18.03
C VAL A 449 2.73 -0.99 -16.49
N MET A 450 1.55 -0.99 -15.88
CA MET A 450 1.39 -0.95 -14.42
C MET A 450 0.71 -2.21 -13.90
N ASN A 451 1.28 -2.86 -12.90
CA ASN A 451 0.61 -3.89 -12.11
C ASN A 451 -0.53 -3.27 -11.29
N VAL A 452 -1.75 -3.77 -11.52
CA VAL A 452 -2.99 -3.24 -10.94
C VAL A 452 -3.71 -4.25 -10.04
N GLY A 453 -3.07 -5.37 -9.71
CA GLY A 453 -3.74 -6.42 -8.96
C GLY A 453 -5.03 -6.89 -9.66
N ALA A 454 -6.09 -7.06 -8.86
CA ALA A 454 -7.45 -7.36 -9.33
C ALA A 454 -8.20 -6.15 -9.94
N MET A 455 -7.51 -5.07 -10.32
CA MET A 455 -8.01 -3.76 -10.79
C MET A 455 -8.72 -2.90 -9.74
N LYS A 456 -9.63 -3.47 -8.95
CA LYS A 456 -10.32 -2.74 -7.87
C LYS A 456 -9.57 -2.97 -6.55
N PRO A 457 -9.41 -1.95 -5.69
CA PRO A 457 -9.90 -0.57 -5.79
C PRO A 457 -8.82 0.43 -6.28
N LEU A 458 -8.22 0.22 -7.46
CA LEU A 458 -7.12 1.04 -8.01
C LEU A 458 -7.56 1.98 -9.16
N GLU A 459 -8.83 2.34 -9.24
CA GLU A 459 -9.41 3.06 -10.38
C GLU A 459 -8.74 4.41 -10.64
N GLN A 460 -8.48 5.19 -9.58
CA GLN A 460 -7.83 6.50 -9.70
C GLN A 460 -6.39 6.37 -10.17
N GLU A 461 -5.68 5.38 -9.63
CA GLU A 461 -4.29 5.10 -9.92
C GLU A 461 -4.11 4.64 -11.38
N ILE A 462 -5.01 3.77 -11.86
CA ILE A 462 -5.07 3.33 -13.26
C ILE A 462 -5.27 4.51 -14.21
N GLU A 463 -6.29 5.33 -13.97
CA GLU A 463 -6.56 6.48 -14.82
C GLU A 463 -5.42 7.50 -14.77
N PHE A 464 -4.82 7.74 -13.59
CA PHE A 464 -3.71 8.69 -13.45
C PHE A 464 -2.46 8.24 -14.21
N PHE A 465 -2.05 6.98 -14.06
CA PHE A 465 -0.90 6.42 -14.76
C PHE A 465 -1.05 6.52 -16.29
N LEU A 466 -2.21 6.13 -16.80
CA LEU A 466 -2.51 6.17 -18.24
C LEU A 466 -2.62 7.62 -18.76
N ARG A 467 -3.23 8.52 -17.97
CA ARG A 467 -3.30 9.94 -18.30
C ARG A 467 -1.91 10.57 -18.32
N TYR A 468 -1.06 10.25 -17.35
CA TYR A 468 0.32 10.73 -17.33
C TYR A 468 1.10 10.22 -18.54
N ALA A 469 0.96 8.93 -18.91
CA ALA A 469 1.58 8.37 -20.10
C ALA A 469 1.12 9.06 -21.41
N TRP A 470 -0.14 9.50 -21.47
CA TRP A 470 -0.68 10.29 -22.58
C TRP A 470 -0.11 11.72 -22.63
N GLU A 471 0.22 12.30 -21.47
CA GLU A 471 0.60 13.72 -21.31
C GLU A 471 2.10 13.97 -21.08
N ALA A 472 2.91 12.94 -20.80
CA ALA A 472 4.27 13.08 -20.27
C ALA A 472 5.17 14.03 -21.07
N GLY A 473 5.08 13.98 -22.41
CA GLY A 473 5.89 14.77 -23.33
C GLY A 473 5.28 16.09 -23.78
N LYS A 474 4.20 16.56 -23.14
CA LYS A 474 3.46 17.74 -23.58
C LYS A 474 3.74 18.94 -22.68
N GLU A 475 3.90 20.10 -23.31
CA GLU A 475 3.88 21.39 -22.62
C GLU A 475 2.45 21.92 -22.44
N SER A 476 1.56 21.54 -23.35
CA SER A 476 0.13 21.80 -23.26
C SER A 476 -0.68 20.67 -23.90
N ALA A 477 -1.86 20.39 -23.34
CA ALA A 477 -2.79 19.36 -23.80
C ALA A 477 -4.23 19.83 -23.63
N PRO A 478 -5.18 19.38 -24.46
CA PRO A 478 -6.58 19.60 -24.17
C PRO A 478 -7.04 18.72 -23.00
N ARG A 479 -7.96 19.25 -22.19
CA ARG A 479 -8.54 18.50 -21.05
C ARG A 479 -9.48 17.40 -21.55
N PHE A 480 -9.34 16.20 -20.99
CA PHE A 480 -10.20 15.06 -21.30
C PHE A 480 -11.66 15.35 -20.96
N GLY A 481 -12.57 15.02 -21.87
CA GLY A 481 -14.01 15.25 -21.71
C GLY A 481 -14.41 16.73 -21.69
N ALA A 482 -13.48 17.68 -21.85
CA ALA A 482 -13.83 19.10 -21.85
C ALA A 482 -14.50 19.53 -23.17
N LEU A 483 -15.51 20.39 -23.05
CA LEU A 483 -16.25 20.98 -24.19
C LEU A 483 -15.43 21.99 -25.00
N SER A 484 -14.26 22.38 -24.50
CA SER A 484 -13.29 23.21 -25.23
C SER A 484 -12.11 22.35 -25.66
N GLY A 485 -11.64 22.55 -26.88
CA GLY A 485 -10.36 22.00 -27.35
C GLY A 485 -9.14 22.87 -27.03
N ARG A 486 -9.30 23.93 -26.21
CA ARG A 486 -8.19 24.76 -25.75
C ARG A 486 -7.13 23.91 -25.08
N ARG A 487 -5.87 24.20 -25.41
CA ARG A 487 -4.69 23.55 -24.83
C ARG A 487 -4.25 24.32 -23.59
N GLU A 488 -4.06 23.60 -22.50
CA GLU A 488 -3.64 24.12 -21.19
C GLU A 488 -2.48 23.29 -20.66
N LYS A 489 -1.85 23.71 -19.56
CA LYS A 489 -0.80 22.90 -18.91
C LYS A 489 -1.38 21.51 -18.59
N PRO A 490 -0.69 20.39 -18.92
CA PRO A 490 -1.25 19.06 -18.72
C PRO A 490 -1.59 18.81 -17.25
N LEU A 491 -2.77 18.25 -17.04
CA LEU A 491 -3.35 18.12 -15.71
C LEU A 491 -2.56 17.13 -14.86
N SER A 492 -1.97 16.10 -15.47
CA SER A 492 -1.15 15.11 -14.79
C SER A 492 0.09 15.71 -14.09
N ARG A 493 0.46 16.96 -14.40
CA ARG A 493 1.57 17.70 -13.77
C ARG A 493 1.19 18.41 -12.46
N ASP A 494 -0.09 18.39 -12.09
CA ASP A 494 -0.61 18.96 -10.86
C ASP A 494 -1.62 17.98 -10.24
N VAL A 495 -1.17 17.24 -9.21
CA VAL A 495 -1.97 16.17 -8.61
C VAL A 495 -3.21 16.69 -7.87
N ASP A 496 -3.16 17.88 -7.29
CA ASP A 496 -4.33 18.48 -6.62
C ASP A 496 -5.39 18.85 -7.67
N ALA A 497 -4.96 19.41 -8.81
CA ALA A 497 -5.85 19.75 -9.92
C ALA A 497 -6.40 18.49 -10.63
N TYR A 498 -5.57 17.46 -10.81
CA TYR A 498 -5.99 16.19 -11.39
C TYR A 498 -7.07 15.49 -10.55
N VAL A 499 -6.83 15.32 -9.25
CA VAL A 499 -7.82 14.64 -8.39
C VAL A 499 -9.11 15.45 -8.33
N ALA A 500 -9.03 16.79 -8.28
CA ALA A 500 -10.22 17.63 -8.28
C ALA A 500 -11.05 17.48 -9.56
N ASP A 501 -10.40 17.42 -10.73
CA ASP A 501 -11.07 17.13 -12.01
C ASP A 501 -11.67 15.73 -12.03
N TRP A 502 -10.93 14.71 -11.60
CA TRP A 502 -11.37 13.33 -11.58
C TRP A 502 -12.65 13.15 -10.74
N ILE A 503 -12.68 13.75 -9.56
CA ILE A 503 -13.87 13.77 -8.70
C ILE A 503 -15.01 14.54 -9.36
N THR A 504 -14.75 15.72 -9.93
CA THR A 504 -15.79 16.55 -10.55
C THR A 504 -16.44 15.87 -11.76
N ARG A 505 -15.67 15.08 -12.53
CA ARG A 505 -16.22 14.33 -13.67
C ARG A 505 -17.12 13.19 -13.20
N ASN A 506 -16.76 12.51 -12.13
CA ASN A 506 -17.48 11.34 -11.62
C ASN A 506 -18.67 11.72 -10.72
N PHE A 507 -18.63 12.84 -9.99
CA PHE A 507 -19.62 13.22 -8.98
C PHE A 507 -20.23 14.62 -9.19
N GLY A 508 -21.52 14.76 -8.93
CA GLY A 508 -22.32 15.95 -9.22
C GLY A 508 -22.96 16.50 -7.96
N ALA A 509 -22.23 17.33 -7.20
CA ALA A 509 -22.85 18.06 -6.10
C ALA A 509 -23.79 19.15 -6.65
N LYS A 510 -24.93 19.39 -5.97
CA LYS A 510 -25.83 20.54 -6.20
C LYS A 510 -25.00 21.82 -6.20
N GLY A 511 -24.90 22.49 -7.36
CA GLY A 511 -24.04 23.66 -7.56
C GLY A 511 -22.91 23.45 -8.58
N SER A 512 -22.70 22.21 -9.06
CA SER A 512 -22.08 21.97 -10.36
C SER A 512 -23.02 22.53 -11.41
N GLU A 513 -22.84 23.81 -11.74
CA GLU A 513 -23.27 24.31 -13.03
C GLU A 513 -22.78 23.30 -14.07
N THR A 514 -23.71 22.85 -14.89
CA THR A 514 -23.49 22.08 -16.10
C THR A 514 -22.14 22.46 -16.71
N PHE A 515 -21.26 21.47 -16.93
CA PHE A 515 -20.29 21.53 -18.03
C PHE A 515 -21.09 21.94 -19.27
N GLY A 516 -21.07 23.24 -19.63
CA GLY A 516 -21.93 23.85 -20.65
C GLY A 516 -22.55 25.21 -20.33
N ALA A 517 -22.62 25.67 -19.08
CA ALA A 517 -23.06 27.04 -18.78
C ALA A 517 -21.90 28.03 -19.05
N ARG A 518 -22.17 29.07 -19.87
CA ARG A 518 -21.19 30.11 -20.21
C ARG A 518 -20.70 30.82 -18.95
N GLY A 519 -19.48 30.49 -18.54
CA GLY A 519 -18.63 31.34 -17.69
C GLY A 519 -18.62 30.98 -16.21
N SER A 520 -17.57 30.27 -15.78
CA SER A 520 -16.92 30.51 -14.49
C SER A 520 -15.61 29.71 -14.43
N GLY A 521 -14.50 30.41 -14.63
CA GLY A 521 -13.15 29.91 -14.33
C GLY A 521 -12.81 30.05 -12.84
N ASN A 522 -13.72 29.70 -11.94
CA ASN A 522 -13.46 29.66 -10.50
C ASN A 522 -14.39 28.65 -9.82
N CYS A 523 -13.94 27.41 -9.67
CA CYS A 523 -14.59 26.36 -8.88
C CYS A 523 -13.99 26.27 -7.46
N SER A 524 -13.60 27.40 -6.86
CA SER A 524 -13.06 27.39 -5.50
C SER A 524 -14.13 26.94 -4.51
N GLY A 525 -13.94 25.76 -3.91
CA GLY A 525 -14.81 25.18 -2.88
C GLY A 525 -15.75 24.03 -3.30
N GLY A 526 -15.74 23.59 -4.57
CA GLY A 526 -16.56 22.45 -5.02
C GLY A 526 -16.13 21.09 -4.45
N ILE A 527 -16.98 20.05 -4.60
CA ILE A 527 -16.68 18.67 -4.09
C ILE A 527 -15.32 18.15 -4.59
N GLY A 528 -14.94 18.48 -5.83
CA GLY A 528 -13.65 18.12 -6.40
C GLY A 528 -12.46 18.60 -5.56
N GLU A 529 -12.43 19.88 -5.18
CA GLU A 529 -11.34 20.43 -4.36
C GLU A 529 -11.33 19.86 -2.94
N GLN A 530 -12.52 19.65 -2.35
CA GLN A 530 -12.64 19.09 -1.00
C GLN A 530 -12.10 17.66 -0.96
N VAL A 531 -12.53 16.80 -1.90
CA VAL A 531 -12.09 15.41 -1.96
C VAL A 531 -10.65 15.29 -2.45
N SER A 532 -10.18 16.20 -3.32
CA SER A 532 -8.77 16.25 -3.73
C SER A 532 -7.83 16.43 -2.55
N ARG A 533 -8.13 17.39 -1.66
CA ARG A 533 -7.38 17.55 -0.42
C ARG A 533 -7.46 16.29 0.45
N LEU A 534 -8.65 15.70 0.60
CA LEU A 534 -8.83 14.48 1.40
C LEU A 534 -8.00 13.30 0.89
N LEU A 535 -8.03 12.99 -0.41
CA LEU A 535 -7.33 11.85 -0.99
C LEU A 535 -5.81 12.06 -1.03
N ASN A 536 -5.36 13.28 -1.31
CA ASN A 536 -3.92 13.59 -1.26
C ASN A 536 -3.39 13.54 0.17
N ASP A 537 -4.13 14.05 1.16
CA ASP A 537 -3.76 13.91 2.58
C ASP A 537 -3.80 12.43 3.03
N PHE A 538 -4.83 11.68 2.61
CA PHE A 538 -4.97 10.24 2.86
C PHE A 538 -3.76 9.44 2.34
N SER A 539 -3.33 9.68 1.10
CA SER A 539 -2.22 8.94 0.52
C SER A 539 -0.89 9.28 1.18
N GLN A 540 -0.59 10.56 1.46
CA GLN A 540 0.62 10.93 2.21
C GLN A 540 0.66 10.32 3.61
N LEU A 541 -0.48 10.31 4.30
CA LEU A 541 -0.62 9.73 5.64
C LEU A 541 -0.44 8.20 5.59
N THR A 542 -1.21 7.52 4.74
CA THR A 542 -1.24 6.06 4.68
C THR A 542 0.02 5.47 4.05
N ASN A 543 0.70 6.15 3.12
CA ASN A 543 1.94 5.63 2.54
C ASN A 543 3.11 5.54 3.51
N VAL A 544 3.07 6.22 4.66
CA VAL A 544 4.08 6.05 5.71
C VAL A 544 4.19 4.58 6.15
N ARG A 545 3.04 3.90 6.20
CA ARG A 545 2.91 2.49 6.54
C ARG A 545 1.61 1.98 5.94
N LYS A 546 1.72 1.13 4.91
CA LYS A 546 0.56 0.54 4.22
C LYS A 546 -0.27 -0.26 5.22
N LEU A 547 -1.58 -0.39 4.97
CA LEU A 547 -2.51 -1.02 5.92
C LEU A 547 -2.15 -2.48 6.18
N GLU A 548 -1.73 -3.17 5.14
CA GLU A 548 -1.29 -4.57 5.12
C GLU A 548 -0.01 -4.79 5.91
N ASN A 549 0.82 -3.75 6.02
CA ASN A 549 2.08 -3.82 6.75
C ASN A 549 1.96 -3.28 8.18
N MET A 550 0.77 -2.89 8.64
CA MET A 550 0.59 -2.45 10.03
C MET A 550 1.02 -3.54 11.01
N ASP A 551 1.75 -3.12 12.04
CA ASP A 551 2.34 -4.01 13.03
C ASP A 551 2.33 -3.32 14.41
N ASP A 552 2.53 -4.11 15.46
CA ASP A 552 2.57 -3.65 16.84
C ASP A 552 3.71 -2.62 17.04
N ASP A 553 3.45 -1.56 17.82
CA ASP A 553 4.40 -0.47 18.13
C ASP A 553 4.98 0.27 16.89
N ALA A 554 4.31 0.21 15.73
CA ALA A 554 4.79 0.87 14.50
C ALA A 554 4.90 2.41 14.61
N PHE A 555 4.13 3.03 15.51
CA PHE A 555 4.18 4.46 15.81
C PHE A 555 4.32 4.67 17.32
N SER A 556 5.26 5.52 17.73
CA SER A 556 5.50 5.72 19.15
C SER A 556 4.36 6.48 19.83
N GLN A 557 3.93 5.99 20.99
CA GLN A 557 2.95 6.67 21.86
C GLN A 557 3.63 7.50 22.98
N THR A 558 4.96 7.45 23.07
CA THR A 558 5.71 8.06 24.20
C THR A 558 6.97 8.81 23.79
N ALA A 559 7.56 8.55 22.63
CA ALA A 559 8.80 9.19 22.20
C ALA A 559 8.51 10.49 21.45
N TYR A 560 9.01 11.60 22.01
CA TYR A 560 8.84 12.96 21.50
C TYR A 560 7.38 13.36 21.33
N GLY A 561 6.51 12.84 22.18
CA GLY A 561 5.05 12.98 22.13
C GLY A 561 4.36 11.67 21.78
N ASP A 562 3.11 11.78 21.31
CA ASP A 562 2.31 10.67 20.84
C ASP A 562 2.14 10.78 19.31
N GLU A 563 3.02 10.12 18.56
CA GLU A 563 2.97 10.10 17.09
C GLU A 563 1.71 9.40 16.58
N ALA A 564 1.29 8.37 17.32
CA ALA A 564 0.14 7.56 16.96
C ALA A 564 -1.16 8.37 17.12
N ALA A 565 -1.34 9.11 18.22
CA ALA A 565 -2.52 9.98 18.41
C ALA A 565 -2.60 11.09 17.35
N VAL A 566 -1.49 11.74 17.00
CA VAL A 566 -1.46 12.75 15.91
C VAL A 566 -1.94 12.15 14.60
N ARG A 567 -1.49 10.94 14.29
CA ARG A 567 -1.91 10.19 13.09
C ARG A 567 -3.41 9.86 13.15
N ILE A 568 -3.91 9.39 14.29
CA ILE A 568 -5.34 9.09 14.46
C ILE A 568 -6.21 10.32 14.27
N HIS A 569 -5.87 11.46 14.86
CA HIS A 569 -6.65 12.69 14.66
C HIS A 569 -6.69 13.15 13.21
N LYS A 570 -5.66 12.82 12.41
CA LYS A 570 -5.72 13.05 10.96
C LYS A 570 -6.68 12.09 10.27
N TYR A 571 -6.72 10.82 10.66
CA TYR A 571 -7.75 9.91 10.14
C TYR A 571 -9.17 10.28 10.60
N GLU A 572 -9.36 10.78 11.82
CA GLU A 572 -10.65 11.30 12.29
C GLU A 572 -11.12 12.47 11.41
N GLU A 573 -10.23 13.41 11.11
CA GLU A 573 -10.51 14.54 10.21
C GLU A 573 -10.91 14.05 8.80
N LEU A 574 -10.20 13.06 8.26
CA LEU A 574 -10.52 12.46 6.96
C LEU A 574 -11.87 11.74 6.98
N PHE A 575 -12.14 10.96 8.04
CA PHE A 575 -13.37 10.20 8.23
C PHE A 575 -14.59 11.12 8.35
N GLU A 576 -14.53 12.13 9.22
CA GLU A 576 -15.63 13.09 9.43
C GLU A 576 -15.96 13.85 8.14
N LYS A 577 -14.94 14.39 7.46
CA LYS A 577 -15.12 15.14 6.21
C LYS A 577 -15.61 14.25 5.07
N GLY A 578 -15.06 13.03 4.93
CA GLY A 578 -15.48 12.07 3.92
C GLY A 578 -16.96 11.67 4.06
N ASN A 579 -17.39 11.38 5.29
CA ASN A 579 -18.79 11.06 5.58
C ASN A 579 -19.72 12.24 5.34
N ALA A 580 -19.34 13.45 5.75
CA ALA A 580 -20.14 14.66 5.50
C ALA A 580 -20.35 14.92 3.99
N ILE A 581 -19.33 14.67 3.16
CA ILE A 581 -19.46 14.77 1.71
C ILE A 581 -20.40 13.68 1.18
N TYR A 582 -20.23 12.44 1.61
CA TYR A 582 -21.08 11.31 1.20
C TYR A 582 -22.56 11.54 1.53
N GLU A 583 -22.87 12.06 2.72
CA GLU A 583 -24.23 12.39 3.14
C GLU A 583 -24.85 13.47 2.24
N GLY A 584 -24.05 14.42 1.76
CA GLY A 584 -24.46 15.48 0.85
C GLY A 584 -24.68 15.06 -0.61
N LEU A 585 -24.27 13.85 -1.00
CA LEU A 585 -24.39 13.35 -2.38
C LEU A 585 -25.79 12.85 -2.72
N PRO A 586 -26.20 12.93 -4.01
CA PRO A 586 -27.37 12.23 -4.51
C PRO A 586 -27.28 10.73 -4.24
N GLU A 587 -28.39 10.09 -3.87
CA GLU A 587 -28.44 8.66 -3.54
C GLU A 587 -27.82 7.76 -4.64
N LYS A 588 -28.09 8.08 -5.91
CA LYS A 588 -27.54 7.35 -7.07
C LYS A 588 -26.02 7.45 -7.23
N GLU A 589 -25.37 8.42 -6.58
CA GLU A 589 -23.91 8.62 -6.63
C GLU A 589 -23.21 8.03 -5.40
N ARG A 590 -23.95 7.62 -4.36
CA ARG A 590 -23.38 7.20 -3.08
C ARG A 590 -22.59 5.90 -3.18
N ASP A 591 -23.08 4.90 -3.90
CA ASP A 591 -22.36 3.63 -4.07
C ASP A 591 -21.01 3.85 -4.76
N ALA A 592 -21.01 4.56 -5.89
CA ALA A 592 -19.79 4.95 -6.61
C ALA A 592 -18.83 5.75 -5.72
N PHE A 593 -19.33 6.70 -4.91
CA PHE A 593 -18.48 7.48 -4.01
C PHE A 593 -17.92 6.64 -2.87
N PHE A 594 -18.71 5.70 -2.36
CA PHE A 594 -18.26 4.80 -1.31
C PHE A 594 -17.10 3.95 -1.82
N GLU A 595 -17.25 3.30 -2.97
CA GLU A 595 -16.21 2.43 -3.48
C GLU A 595 -14.96 3.18 -3.97
N LEU A 596 -15.13 4.36 -4.58
CA LEU A 596 -14.03 5.14 -5.12
C LEU A 596 -13.31 6.00 -4.08
N VAL A 597 -13.96 6.40 -2.98
CA VAL A 597 -13.39 7.37 -2.02
C VAL A 597 -13.51 6.87 -0.59
N LEU A 598 -14.74 6.69 -0.11
CA LEU A 598 -14.99 6.60 1.32
C LEU A 598 -14.52 5.28 1.94
N MET A 599 -14.61 4.17 1.20
CA MET A 599 -14.15 2.85 1.64
C MET A 599 -12.66 2.90 2.03
N ARG A 600 -11.81 3.56 1.23
CA ARG A 600 -10.37 3.67 1.50
C ARG A 600 -10.09 4.39 2.82
N ILE A 601 -10.85 5.47 3.08
CA ILE A 601 -10.78 6.24 4.32
C ILE A 601 -11.26 5.41 5.52
N HIS A 602 -12.39 4.72 5.39
CA HIS A 602 -12.94 3.87 6.45
C HIS A 602 -11.99 2.71 6.79
N ALA A 603 -11.47 2.02 5.77
CA ALA A 603 -10.51 0.93 5.92
C ALA A 603 -9.26 1.38 6.71
N ALA A 604 -8.70 2.54 6.35
CA ALA A 604 -7.52 3.07 7.04
C ALA A 604 -7.83 3.54 8.45
N TYR A 605 -8.94 4.26 8.67
CA TYR A 605 -9.33 4.76 9.98
C TYR A 605 -9.54 3.62 10.98
N PHE A 606 -10.36 2.62 10.61
CA PHE A 606 -10.66 1.49 11.50
C PHE A 606 -9.43 0.63 11.77
N THR A 607 -8.60 0.36 10.75
CA THR A 607 -7.37 -0.42 10.94
C THR A 607 -6.38 0.31 11.86
N ASN A 608 -6.11 1.59 11.63
CA ASN A 608 -5.16 2.34 12.45
C ASN A 608 -5.66 2.50 13.89
N LEU A 609 -6.97 2.69 14.12
CA LEU A 609 -7.54 2.73 15.47
C LEU A 609 -7.47 1.38 16.20
N ALA A 610 -7.72 0.28 15.50
CA ALA A 610 -7.58 -1.06 16.09
C ALA A 610 -6.15 -1.29 16.60
N TYR A 611 -5.13 -0.91 15.82
CA TYR A 611 -3.72 -0.99 16.24
C TYR A 611 -3.36 0.03 17.32
N TYR A 612 -3.81 1.28 17.20
CA TYR A 612 -3.57 2.31 18.23
C TYR A 612 -4.04 1.85 19.60
N TYR A 613 -5.29 1.37 19.70
CA TYR A 613 -5.83 0.88 20.96
C TYR A 613 -5.20 -0.44 21.40
N GLY A 614 -4.78 -1.29 20.45
CA GLY A 614 -4.00 -2.48 20.75
C GLY A 614 -2.70 -2.14 21.50
N ASP A 615 -1.86 -1.30 20.92
CA ASP A 615 -0.61 -0.84 21.54
C ASP A 615 -0.86 -0.08 22.84
N ARG A 616 -1.92 0.74 22.87
CA ARG A 616 -2.30 1.52 24.06
C ARG A 616 -2.72 0.60 25.21
N SER A 617 -3.42 -0.50 24.95
CA SER A 617 -3.79 -1.48 25.97
C SER A 617 -2.54 -2.11 26.62
N THR A 618 -1.54 -2.46 25.81
CA THR A 618 -0.27 -3.00 26.29
C THR A 618 0.51 -1.97 27.09
N LEU A 619 0.59 -0.72 26.61
CA LEU A 619 1.23 0.38 27.33
C LEU A 619 0.52 0.66 28.67
N ALA A 620 -0.80 0.72 28.68
CA ALA A 620 -1.60 0.91 29.89
C ALA A 620 -1.38 -0.20 30.90
N CYS A 621 -1.35 -1.48 30.47
CA CYS A 621 -1.01 -2.61 31.31
C CYS A 621 0.39 -2.49 31.94
N ARG A 622 1.41 -2.09 31.15
CA ARG A 622 2.78 -1.87 31.67
C ARG A 622 2.85 -0.72 32.68
N GLN A 623 2.03 0.31 32.49
CA GLN A 623 1.93 1.45 33.42
C GLN A 623 1.07 1.16 34.65
N GLY A 624 0.39 0.01 34.70
CA GLY A 624 -0.54 -0.36 35.77
C GLY A 624 -1.94 0.26 35.67
N LYS A 625 -2.27 0.89 34.53
CA LYS A 625 -3.56 1.54 34.26
C LYS A 625 -4.58 0.52 33.76
N TYR A 626 -4.95 -0.43 34.62
CA TYR A 626 -5.69 -1.63 34.19
C TYR A 626 -7.10 -1.35 33.66
N ALA A 627 -7.82 -0.37 34.21
CA ALA A 627 -9.14 0.01 33.69
C ALA A 627 -9.05 0.53 32.24
N ALA A 628 -8.01 1.32 31.94
CA ALA A 628 -7.74 1.78 30.57
C ALA A 628 -7.35 0.61 29.65
N ALA A 629 -6.53 -0.31 30.12
CA ALA A 629 -6.16 -1.48 29.33
C ALA A 629 -7.37 -2.33 28.91
N ALA A 630 -8.30 -2.61 29.84
CA ALA A 630 -9.53 -3.34 29.54
C ALA A 630 -10.38 -2.62 28.48
N GLU A 631 -10.57 -1.31 28.64
CA GLU A 631 -11.35 -0.52 27.68
C GLU A 631 -10.69 -0.49 26.30
N TYR A 632 -9.37 -0.38 26.23
CA TYR A 632 -8.65 -0.40 24.96
C TYR A 632 -8.68 -1.77 24.27
N VAL A 633 -8.76 -2.88 25.01
CA VAL A 633 -9.05 -4.21 24.43
C VAL A 633 -10.46 -4.27 23.83
N ARG A 634 -11.47 -3.63 24.44
CA ARG A 634 -12.81 -3.56 23.81
C ARG A 634 -12.78 -2.72 22.54
N ARG A 635 -12.13 -1.56 22.57
CA ARG A 635 -12.06 -0.65 21.42
C ARG A 635 -11.34 -1.24 20.22
N THR A 636 -10.21 -1.93 20.45
CA THR A 636 -9.51 -2.59 19.35
C THR A 636 -10.40 -3.61 18.63
N ARG A 637 -11.19 -4.40 19.38
CA ARG A 637 -12.16 -5.35 18.81
C ARG A 637 -13.31 -4.64 18.08
N ALA A 638 -13.86 -3.57 18.65
CA ALA A 638 -14.95 -2.82 18.03
C ALA A 638 -14.53 -2.19 16.67
N PHE A 639 -13.31 -1.67 16.58
CA PHE A 639 -12.77 -1.13 15.32
C PHE A 639 -12.39 -2.21 14.31
N ASP A 640 -11.88 -3.37 14.74
CA ASP A 640 -11.71 -4.54 13.87
C ASP A 640 -13.06 -5.01 13.29
N ASP A 641 -14.10 -5.09 14.13
CA ASP A 641 -15.44 -5.46 13.70
C ASP A 641 -16.07 -4.41 12.78
N ALA A 642 -15.82 -3.11 12.99
CA ALA A 642 -16.25 -2.05 12.09
C ALA A 642 -15.65 -2.21 10.68
N ARG A 643 -14.36 -2.56 10.57
CA ARG A 643 -13.71 -2.89 9.30
C ARG A 643 -14.35 -4.12 8.65
N ARG A 644 -14.61 -5.18 9.41
CA ARG A 644 -15.24 -6.41 8.89
C ARG A 644 -16.66 -6.16 8.40
N LYS A 645 -17.45 -5.35 9.11
CA LYS A 645 -18.80 -4.92 8.67
C LYS A 645 -18.74 -4.09 7.38
N MET A 646 -17.76 -3.19 7.26
CA MET A 646 -17.52 -2.44 6.03
C MET A 646 -17.24 -3.36 4.83
N LEU A 647 -16.40 -4.40 5.00
CA LEU A 647 -16.12 -5.38 3.93
C LEU A 647 -17.39 -6.16 3.53
N VAL A 648 -18.21 -6.57 4.49
CA VAL A 648 -19.50 -7.22 4.20
C VAL A 648 -20.45 -6.27 3.47
N TYR A 649 -20.52 -4.99 3.86
CA TYR A 649 -21.32 -3.99 3.17
C TYR A 649 -20.89 -3.81 1.71
N TYR A 650 -19.59 -3.62 1.47
CA TYR A 650 -19.03 -3.44 0.11
C TYR A 650 -19.37 -4.62 -0.79
N ASN A 651 -19.13 -5.84 -0.33
CA ASN A 651 -19.30 -7.05 -1.14
C ASN A 651 -20.77 -7.50 -1.26
N LYS A 652 -21.56 -7.40 -0.19
CA LYS A 652 -22.88 -8.07 -0.11
C LYS A 652 -24.08 -7.13 -0.20
N ARG A 653 -23.91 -5.82 0.01
CA ARG A 653 -25.04 -4.87 0.14
C ARG A 653 -25.02 -3.74 -0.87
N MET A 654 -23.90 -3.02 -0.96
CA MET A 654 -23.71 -1.91 -1.90
C MET A 654 -23.96 -2.38 -3.34
N ALA A 655 -24.58 -1.54 -4.17
CA ALA A 655 -24.90 -1.85 -5.57
C ALA A 655 -25.64 -3.19 -5.76
N GLY A 656 -26.45 -3.60 -4.77
CA GLY A 656 -27.17 -4.88 -4.80
C GLY A 656 -26.27 -6.11 -4.77
N GLY A 657 -25.04 -5.99 -4.23
CA GLY A 657 -24.06 -7.08 -4.16
C GLY A 657 -23.32 -7.32 -5.47
N LYS A 658 -23.28 -6.33 -6.38
CA LYS A 658 -22.54 -6.41 -7.64
C LYS A 658 -21.06 -6.76 -7.44
N TRP A 659 -20.46 -6.32 -6.34
CA TRP A 659 -19.04 -6.43 -6.05
C TRP A 659 -18.70 -7.60 -5.11
N ASP A 660 -19.56 -8.61 -5.03
CA ASP A 660 -19.32 -9.73 -4.15
C ASP A 660 -18.06 -10.52 -4.58
N ALA A 661 -17.12 -10.67 -3.65
CA ALA A 661 -15.84 -11.37 -3.75
C ALA A 661 -14.70 -10.59 -4.44
N ILE A 662 -14.88 -9.31 -4.77
CA ILE A 662 -13.82 -8.49 -5.39
C ILE A 662 -12.94 -7.77 -4.36
N LEU A 663 -13.43 -7.53 -3.14
CA LEU A 663 -12.69 -6.84 -2.08
C LEU A 663 -12.74 -7.68 -0.80
N ASP A 664 -11.97 -8.76 -0.74
CA ASP A 664 -11.99 -9.72 0.36
C ASP A 664 -10.57 -9.95 0.91
N PRO A 665 -10.00 -8.95 1.60
CA PRO A 665 -8.63 -9.02 2.06
C PRO A 665 -8.43 -10.02 3.20
N GLU A 666 -9.49 -10.61 3.76
CA GLU A 666 -9.40 -11.64 4.81
C GLU A 666 -9.58 -13.06 4.25
N GLY A 667 -10.18 -13.23 3.06
CA GLY A 667 -10.61 -14.53 2.52
C GLY A 667 -9.68 -15.15 1.45
N PHE A 668 -8.54 -14.52 1.17
CA PHE A 668 -7.51 -15.06 0.28
C PHE A 668 -6.18 -15.24 1.02
N PRO A 669 -5.49 -16.38 0.88
CA PRO A 669 -4.23 -16.62 1.57
C PRO A 669 -2.99 -16.16 0.77
N PRO A 670 -1.98 -15.54 1.42
CA PRO A 670 -2.07 -15.04 2.77
C PRO A 670 -3.10 -13.91 2.82
N PRO A 671 -3.82 -13.77 3.95
CA PRO A 671 -4.68 -12.62 4.16
C PRO A 671 -3.96 -11.33 3.81
N ARG A 672 -4.63 -10.58 2.95
CA ARG A 672 -4.16 -9.40 2.25
C ARG A 672 -4.32 -8.13 3.08
N ALA A 673 -4.57 -8.25 4.39
CA ALA A 673 -4.67 -7.14 5.34
C ALA A 673 -4.00 -7.50 6.67
N ALA A 674 -3.53 -6.48 7.39
CA ALA A 674 -3.04 -6.67 8.74
C ALA A 674 -4.22 -6.98 9.68
N GLN A 675 -4.09 -8.07 10.44
CA GLN A 675 -5.15 -8.54 11.33
C GLN A 675 -4.63 -8.69 12.76
N LEU A 676 -5.55 -8.69 13.73
CA LEU A 676 -5.30 -9.13 15.10
C LEU A 676 -4.15 -8.36 15.79
N PRO A 677 -4.29 -7.04 16.02
CA PRO A 677 -3.29 -6.26 16.75
C PRO A 677 -3.02 -6.89 18.13
N GLY A 678 -1.75 -6.87 18.56
CA GLY A 678 -1.34 -7.42 19.85
C GLY A 678 -1.82 -6.56 21.01
N CYS A 679 -3.02 -6.82 21.51
CA CYS A 679 -3.60 -6.13 22.66
C CYS A 679 -3.45 -6.96 23.95
N THR A 680 -3.29 -6.30 25.09
CA THR A 680 -3.06 -6.97 26.38
C THR A 680 -4.25 -6.72 27.31
N PRO A 681 -5.13 -7.72 27.53
CA PRO A 681 -6.17 -7.61 28.55
C PRO A 681 -5.53 -7.55 29.95
N PRO A 682 -6.09 -6.82 30.92
CA PRO A 682 -5.53 -6.78 32.26
C PRO A 682 -5.89 -8.03 33.07
N LEU A 683 -4.89 -8.76 33.58
CA LEU A 683 -5.16 -9.85 34.52
C LEU A 683 -5.83 -9.35 35.82
N PRO A 684 -6.69 -10.16 36.45
CA PRO A 684 -7.29 -9.86 37.77
C PRO A 684 -6.26 -9.57 38.86
N GLU A 685 -6.58 -8.70 39.82
CA GLU A 685 -5.64 -8.22 40.85
C GLU A 685 -4.96 -9.35 41.63
N ARG A 686 -5.74 -10.37 42.01
CA ARG A 686 -5.25 -11.56 42.74
C ARG A 686 -4.12 -12.28 42.00
N LEU A 687 -4.15 -12.27 40.67
CA LEU A 687 -3.19 -12.96 39.81
C LEU A 687 -1.97 -12.07 39.50
N ARG A 688 -2.17 -10.74 39.45
CA ARG A 688 -1.07 -9.76 39.32
C ARG A 688 -0.13 -9.76 40.53
N ALA A 689 -0.67 -9.97 41.73
CA ALA A 689 0.09 -9.96 42.99
C ALA A 689 1.08 -11.13 43.11
N CYS A 690 0.74 -12.31 42.59
CA CYS A 690 1.62 -13.50 42.62
C CYS A 690 2.89 -13.34 41.77
N ARG A 691 2.87 -12.46 40.75
CA ARG A 691 4.01 -12.23 39.84
C ARG A 691 5.04 -11.22 40.38
N ARG A 692 4.68 -10.39 41.36
CA ARG A 692 5.55 -9.30 41.88
C ARG A 692 6.64 -9.78 42.84
N THR A 693 6.60 -11.03 43.31
CA THR A 693 7.41 -11.46 44.46
C THR A 693 8.80 -12.00 44.13
N GLU A 694 9.22 -12.17 42.87
CA GLU A 694 10.50 -12.87 42.59
C GLU A 694 11.46 -12.24 41.55
N SER A 695 11.12 -11.17 40.81
CA SER A 695 11.98 -10.68 39.71
C SER A 695 12.59 -9.27 39.83
N ASP A 696 12.23 -8.46 40.83
CA ASP A 696 12.71 -7.06 40.93
C ASP A 696 14.00 -6.88 41.76
N GLY A 697 14.66 -7.98 42.15
CA GLY A 697 15.89 -7.95 42.96
C GLY A 697 16.94 -8.96 42.48
N GLY A 698 17.66 -8.65 41.39
CA GLY A 698 18.79 -9.48 40.95
C GLY A 698 19.67 -8.79 39.90
N GLU A 699 20.95 -8.69 40.20
CA GLU A 699 22.02 -8.01 39.46
C GLU A 699 22.02 -8.18 37.93
N ALA A 700 21.89 -7.07 37.21
CA ALA A 700 22.28 -6.97 35.80
C ALA A 700 23.82 -6.95 35.69
N GLY A 701 24.43 -8.11 35.42
CA GLY A 701 25.89 -8.23 35.33
C GLY A 701 26.39 -9.41 34.49
N ARG A 702 26.85 -9.09 33.27
CA ARG A 702 27.87 -9.78 32.45
C ARG A 702 27.56 -11.19 31.89
N ALA A 703 27.28 -11.24 30.58
CA ALA A 703 27.72 -12.29 29.65
C ALA A 703 27.94 -11.62 28.27
N ALA A 704 29.19 -11.43 27.85
CA ALA A 704 29.99 -12.27 26.93
C ALA A 704 29.85 -11.81 25.46
N GLY A 705 30.97 -11.31 24.92
CA GLY A 705 31.02 -10.55 23.67
C GLY A 705 30.91 -11.41 22.41
N VAL A 706 30.08 -10.94 21.48
CA VAL A 706 30.15 -11.27 20.05
C VAL A 706 29.96 -9.97 19.27
N GLN A 707 30.80 -9.79 18.26
CA GLN A 707 30.94 -8.60 17.43
C GLN A 707 29.76 -8.50 16.46
N ALA A 708 28.65 -7.89 16.89
CA ALA A 708 27.50 -7.58 16.07
C ALA A 708 27.65 -6.18 15.44
N GLY A 709 27.36 -6.08 14.14
CA GLY A 709 27.40 -4.83 13.37
C GLY A 709 26.42 -3.76 13.88
N ALA A 710 26.52 -2.57 13.33
CA ALA A 710 25.87 -1.32 13.76
C ALA A 710 24.32 -1.33 13.82
N ASP A 711 23.66 -2.47 13.60
CA ASP A 711 22.21 -2.66 13.62
C ASP A 711 21.68 -3.31 14.92
N ALA A 712 22.54 -3.68 15.88
CA ALA A 712 22.15 -4.29 17.16
C ALA A 712 21.89 -3.29 18.32
N ALA A 713 21.72 -1.99 18.03
CA ALA A 713 21.35 -0.98 19.04
C ALA A 713 19.84 -0.96 19.38
N ALA A 714 19.04 -1.86 18.79
CA ALA A 714 17.59 -1.90 18.98
C ALA A 714 17.11 -2.71 20.22
N ALA A 715 17.99 -3.48 20.88
CA ALA A 715 17.59 -4.45 21.92
C ALA A 715 17.71 -3.94 23.37
N ALA A 716 18.25 -2.75 23.61
CA ALA A 716 18.25 -2.14 24.93
C ALA A 716 17.15 -1.09 24.98
N ARG A 717 15.95 -1.44 25.49
CA ARG A 717 14.90 -0.43 25.74
C ARG A 717 15.38 0.54 26.83
N PRO A 718 15.64 1.83 26.54
CA PRO A 718 15.82 2.83 27.57
C PRO A 718 14.45 3.44 27.86
N GLY A 719 13.91 3.16 29.05
CA GLY A 719 12.69 3.80 29.53
C GLY A 719 11.51 2.83 29.68
N ALA A 720 11.55 1.99 30.71
CA ALA A 720 10.31 1.76 31.44
C ALA A 720 9.81 3.16 31.86
N ALA A 721 8.76 3.66 31.22
CA ALA A 721 8.11 4.90 31.63
C ALA A 721 7.66 4.68 33.07
N ALA A 722 8.44 5.18 34.03
CA ALA A 722 8.17 4.99 35.44
C ALA A 722 6.89 5.76 35.74
N ALA A 723 5.76 5.05 35.85
CA ALA A 723 4.51 5.65 36.27
C ALA A 723 4.61 5.98 37.76
N TRP A 724 4.23 7.20 38.13
CA TRP A 724 4.27 7.62 39.53
C TRP A 724 2.98 7.15 40.19
N SER A 725 3.06 6.42 41.31
CA SER A 725 1.89 6.06 42.11
C SER A 725 1.89 6.84 43.41
N GLY A 726 0.83 7.62 43.65
CA GLY A 726 0.63 8.34 44.91
C GLY A 726 -0.23 7.51 45.85
N THR A 727 0.37 6.69 46.71
CA THR A 727 -0.33 6.08 47.85
C THR A 727 0.10 6.77 49.13
N THR A 728 -0.85 7.14 50.00
CA THR A 728 -0.54 7.46 51.40
C THR A 728 -0.01 6.22 52.10
N ALA A 729 1.07 6.38 52.86
CA ALA A 729 1.69 5.29 53.61
C ALA A 729 0.68 4.51 54.46
N ALA A 730 0.81 3.17 54.43
CA ALA A 730 0.11 2.12 55.18
C ALA A 730 -1.24 1.60 54.60
N ALA A 731 -1.16 0.76 53.56
CA ALA A 731 -2.25 -0.15 53.18
C ALA A 731 -1.96 -1.59 53.67
N ARG A 732 -2.97 -2.24 54.29
CA ARG A 732 -2.93 -3.65 54.68
C ARG A 732 -3.15 -4.54 53.44
N PRO A 733 -2.52 -5.72 53.32
CA PRO A 733 -2.79 -6.63 52.22
C PRO A 733 -4.26 -7.12 52.27
N GLY A 734 -5.01 -6.96 51.17
CA GLY A 734 -6.33 -7.58 50.99
C GLY A 734 -7.54 -6.64 50.82
N THR A 735 -7.37 -5.32 50.72
CA THR A 735 -8.46 -4.39 50.38
C THR A 735 -8.23 -3.76 49.01
N ALA A 736 -9.13 -3.98 48.05
CA ALA A 736 -9.10 -3.31 46.75
C ALA A 736 -9.05 -1.79 46.94
N GLU A 737 -7.94 -1.16 46.55
CA GLU A 737 -7.79 0.30 46.61
C GLU A 737 -8.70 0.92 45.54
N LYS A 738 -9.85 1.45 45.97
CA LYS A 738 -10.74 2.21 45.09
C LYS A 738 -10.02 3.47 44.60
N GLY A 739 -9.88 3.61 43.29
CA GLY A 739 -9.41 4.83 42.66
C GLY A 739 -7.92 5.15 42.83
N ARG A 740 -7.03 4.14 42.81
CA ARG A 740 -5.57 4.36 42.85
C ARG A 740 -5.11 5.21 41.65
N MET A 741 -4.55 6.39 41.93
CA MET A 741 -4.04 7.32 40.91
C MET A 741 -2.65 6.90 40.40
N ILE A 742 -2.53 6.81 39.07
CA ILE A 742 -1.27 6.58 38.34
C ILE A 742 -1.00 7.77 37.42
N LEU A 743 0.21 8.33 37.48
CA LEU A 743 0.61 9.46 36.64
C LEU A 743 1.69 9.05 35.64
N SER A 744 1.49 9.40 34.37
CA SER A 744 2.47 9.21 33.28
C SER A 744 2.72 10.54 32.57
N LEU A 745 3.97 10.83 32.23
CA LEU A 745 4.38 12.13 31.71
C LEU A 745 4.95 12.01 30.28
N TRP A 746 4.91 13.11 29.54
CA TRP A 746 5.62 13.29 28.27
C TRP A 746 7.03 12.70 28.33
N ASN A 747 7.42 11.91 27.32
CA ASN A 747 8.72 11.23 27.26
C ASN A 747 9.03 10.34 28.49
N GLY A 748 8.05 9.96 29.32
CA GLY A 748 8.34 9.30 30.60
C GLY A 748 9.27 10.13 31.49
N ASP A 749 9.31 11.45 31.29
CA ASP A 749 10.16 12.35 32.04
C ASP A 749 9.72 12.42 33.51
N ARG A 750 10.59 12.95 34.37
CA ARG A 750 10.28 13.20 35.79
C ARG A 750 9.99 14.67 36.11
N GLU A 751 10.15 15.53 35.11
CA GLU A 751 9.90 16.96 35.16
C GLU A 751 9.44 17.43 33.77
N PHE A 752 8.74 18.56 33.70
CA PHE A 752 8.50 19.21 32.42
C PHE A 752 9.48 20.33 32.16
N SER A 753 10.22 20.19 31.06
CA SER A 753 10.95 21.28 30.44
C SER A 753 10.13 21.87 29.29
N PHE A 754 9.72 23.11 29.46
CA PHE A 754 8.97 23.91 28.50
C PHE A 754 9.85 24.92 27.79
N MET A 755 9.47 25.16 26.54
CA MET A 755 9.82 26.33 25.76
C MET A 755 8.58 27.23 25.67
N PRO A 756 8.73 28.53 25.37
CA PRO A 756 7.58 29.40 25.13
C PRO A 756 6.58 28.79 24.15
N ARG A 757 5.32 28.62 24.58
CA ARG A 757 4.22 28.01 23.81
C ARG A 757 4.39 26.54 23.46
N SER A 758 5.35 25.83 24.04
CA SER A 758 5.41 24.37 23.88
C SER A 758 4.32 23.69 24.71
N VAL A 759 3.83 22.58 24.18
CA VAL A 759 2.80 21.75 24.81
C VAL A 759 3.44 20.46 25.31
N ARG A 760 3.03 20.02 26.49
CA ARG A 760 3.33 18.70 27.07
C ARG A 760 2.04 18.08 27.53
N TRP A 761 1.99 16.76 27.61
CA TRP A 761 0.86 16.07 28.20
C TRP A 761 1.27 15.36 29.49
N LEU A 762 0.34 15.30 30.43
CA LEU A 762 0.35 14.38 31.58
C LEU A 762 -0.91 13.53 31.52
N GLU A 763 -0.81 12.28 31.95
CA GLU A 763 -1.92 11.34 31.97
C GLU A 763 -2.18 10.85 33.36
N ILE A 764 -3.43 10.95 33.78
CA ILE A 764 -3.94 10.47 35.05
C ILE A 764 -4.74 9.20 34.75
N GLY A 765 -4.19 8.05 35.11
CA GLY A 765 -4.80 6.75 34.91
C GLY A 765 -5.35 6.15 36.21
N ASN A 766 -6.36 5.31 36.05
CA ASN A 766 -6.93 4.52 37.13
C ASN A 766 -6.26 3.15 37.23
N GLY A 767 -5.54 2.94 38.33
CA GLY A 767 -4.87 1.70 38.66
C GLY A 767 -5.64 0.77 39.59
N GLY A 768 -6.83 1.18 40.05
CA GLY A 768 -7.69 0.40 40.94
C GLY A 768 -9.12 0.28 40.39
N ASP A 769 -10.03 -0.19 41.23
CA ASP A 769 -11.44 -0.34 40.86
C ASP A 769 -12.21 0.98 40.97
N GLY A 770 -13.30 1.09 40.20
CA GLY A 770 -14.24 2.22 40.25
C GLY A 770 -13.74 3.45 39.51
N ALA A 771 -13.89 4.61 40.13
CA ALA A 771 -13.48 5.90 39.56
C ALA A 771 -13.10 6.85 40.70
N PHE A 772 -12.32 7.87 40.39
CA PHE A 772 -11.94 8.92 41.35
C PHE A 772 -11.99 10.31 40.72
N ASP A 773 -12.20 11.32 41.55
CA ASP A 773 -12.14 12.72 41.14
C ASP A 773 -10.73 13.27 41.33
N PHE A 774 -10.27 14.13 40.44
CA PHE A 774 -8.97 14.76 40.51
C PHE A 774 -9.04 16.29 40.46
N GLU A 775 -8.01 16.93 41.01
CA GLU A 775 -7.73 18.36 40.87
C GLU A 775 -6.26 18.59 40.53
N ILE A 776 -5.98 19.53 39.63
CA ILE A 776 -4.62 19.93 39.26
C ILE A 776 -4.43 21.41 39.60
N GLU A 777 -3.38 21.68 40.37
CA GLU A 777 -2.87 23.02 40.61
C GLU A 777 -1.58 23.22 39.80
N ALA A 778 -1.46 24.35 39.11
CA ALA A 778 -0.29 24.69 38.32
C ALA A 778 0.09 26.17 38.54
N PRO A 779 1.33 26.56 38.24
CA PRO A 779 1.73 27.97 38.27
C PRO A 779 0.90 28.81 37.29
N ASP A 780 0.75 30.11 37.57
CA ASP A 780 -0.06 31.03 36.76
C ASP A 780 0.39 31.16 35.28
N TRP A 781 1.62 30.76 34.97
CA TRP A 781 2.21 30.75 33.63
C TRP A 781 2.06 29.42 32.88
N ILE A 782 1.44 28.41 33.50
CA ILE A 782 1.09 27.14 32.87
C ILE A 782 -0.43 27.07 32.66
N GLY A 783 -0.85 27.05 31.40
CA GLY A 783 -2.20 26.71 30.99
C GLY A 783 -2.43 25.21 31.06
N LEU A 784 -3.60 24.78 31.53
CA LEU A 784 -4.03 23.38 31.56
C LEU A 784 -5.33 23.23 30.77
N SER A 785 -5.42 22.21 29.91
CA SER A 785 -6.67 21.90 29.19
C SER A 785 -7.80 21.50 30.13
N GLN A 786 -7.46 20.92 31.28
CA GLN A 786 -8.41 20.51 32.31
C GLN A 786 -7.77 20.63 33.70
N LYS A 787 -8.49 21.22 34.65
CA LYS A 787 -8.03 21.40 36.05
C LYS A 787 -8.71 20.47 37.05
N ARG A 788 -9.89 19.97 36.72
CA ARG A 788 -10.65 19.03 37.55
C ARG A 788 -11.41 18.07 36.66
N GLY A 789 -11.67 16.87 37.15
CA GLY A 789 -12.45 15.88 36.41
C GLY A 789 -12.57 14.59 37.18
N ARG A 790 -13.14 13.59 36.51
CA ARG A 790 -13.29 12.23 37.00
C ARG A 790 -12.50 11.29 36.12
N VAL A 791 -11.78 10.35 36.72
CA VAL A 791 -11.00 9.32 36.04
C VAL A 791 -11.68 7.98 36.26
N GLU A 792 -12.20 7.39 35.18
CA GLU A 792 -12.71 6.02 35.17
C GLU A 792 -11.65 5.06 34.60
N THR A 793 -11.06 5.44 33.47
CA THR A 793 -9.98 4.71 32.79
C THR A 793 -8.68 5.50 32.81
N GLU A 794 -8.58 6.53 31.97
CA GLU A 794 -7.52 7.52 31.99
C GLU A 794 -7.97 8.85 31.41
N VAL A 795 -7.30 9.93 31.83
CA VAL A 795 -7.50 11.29 31.33
C VAL A 795 -6.14 11.86 30.95
N ARG A 796 -6.04 12.43 29.75
CA ARG A 796 -4.86 13.19 29.32
C ARG A 796 -5.11 14.68 29.48
N VAL A 797 -4.24 15.36 30.21
CA VAL A 797 -4.27 16.82 30.39
C VAL A 797 -3.08 17.44 29.67
N LEU A 798 -3.36 18.42 28.80
CA LEU A 798 -2.34 19.19 28.11
C LEU A 798 -1.92 20.37 28.99
N ALA A 799 -0.61 20.49 29.21
CA ALA A 799 0.04 21.61 29.87
C ALA A 799 0.77 22.47 28.83
N THR A 800 0.53 23.77 28.85
CA THR A 800 1.11 24.74 27.90
C THR A 800 1.78 25.88 28.65
N ALA A 801 3.01 26.25 28.28
CA ALA A 801 3.64 27.45 28.83
C ALA A 801 3.09 28.73 28.15
N GLU A 802 2.19 29.44 28.82
CA GLU A 802 1.46 30.60 28.28
C GLU A 802 2.28 31.90 28.26
N ASP A 803 3.13 32.13 29.28
CA ASP A 803 4.01 33.30 29.38
C ASP A 803 5.49 32.91 29.19
N GLY A 804 6.05 33.29 28.04
CA GLY A 804 7.40 32.93 27.58
C GLY A 804 8.49 34.00 27.74
N ARG A 805 8.31 35.03 28.56
CA ARG A 805 9.21 36.22 28.55
C ARG A 805 10.51 36.07 29.32
N ARG A 806 10.57 35.18 30.30
CA ARG A 806 11.76 34.94 31.16
C ARG A 806 11.79 33.50 31.65
N ASN A 807 12.98 33.03 32.03
CA ASN A 807 13.13 31.73 32.69
C ASN A 807 12.29 31.67 33.96
N ARG A 808 11.62 30.54 34.20
CA ARG A 808 10.79 30.29 35.39
C ARG A 808 10.92 28.84 35.83
N GLU A 809 10.75 28.61 37.12
CA GLU A 809 10.62 27.29 37.72
C GLU A 809 9.35 27.27 38.58
N GLY A 810 8.76 26.10 38.73
CA GLY A 810 7.54 25.89 39.50
C GLY A 810 7.21 24.42 39.65
N ARG A 811 5.98 24.12 40.07
CA ARG A 811 5.48 22.76 40.22
C ARG A 811 4.02 22.64 39.81
N ILE A 812 3.66 21.53 39.19
CA ILE A 812 2.26 21.11 39.00
C ILE A 812 1.94 20.07 40.07
N LEU A 813 0.84 20.25 40.79
CA LEU A 813 0.36 19.33 41.82
C LEU A 813 -0.93 18.66 41.35
N VAL A 814 -0.93 17.34 41.25
CA VAL A 814 -2.09 16.51 40.90
C VAL A 814 -2.61 15.85 42.16
N LYS A 815 -3.86 16.11 42.51
CA LYS A 815 -4.55 15.61 43.71
C LYS A 815 -5.62 14.61 43.31
N ASN A 816 -5.65 13.47 43.99
CA ASN A 816 -6.78 12.56 44.03
C ASN A 816 -7.71 12.99 45.16
N LEU A 817 -8.90 13.46 44.81
CA LEU A 817 -9.89 13.98 45.77
C LEU A 817 -10.64 12.85 46.49
N THR A 818 -10.52 11.61 46.02
CA THR A 818 -11.20 10.45 46.60
C THR A 818 -10.42 9.85 47.76
N ASP A 819 -9.10 9.67 47.62
CA ASP A 819 -8.23 9.09 48.67
C ASP A 819 -7.31 10.14 49.36
N GLY A 820 -7.26 11.37 48.86
CA GLY A 820 -6.40 12.44 49.36
C GLY A 820 -4.94 12.36 48.92
N GLY A 821 -4.59 11.40 48.05
CA GLY A 821 -3.26 11.24 47.46
C GLY A 821 -2.87 12.44 46.59
N GLN A 822 -1.58 12.74 46.52
CA GLN A 822 -1.07 13.84 45.69
C GLN A 822 0.30 13.50 45.10
N LEU A 823 0.53 13.98 43.88
CA LEU A 823 1.78 13.84 43.14
C LEU A 823 2.23 15.20 42.62
N GLU A 824 3.52 15.49 42.74
CA GLU A 824 4.13 16.77 42.34
C GLU A 824 5.04 16.58 41.14
N ILE A 825 4.88 17.40 40.11
CA ILE A 825 5.69 17.42 38.90
C ILE A 825 6.49 18.73 38.87
N PRO A 826 7.82 18.70 38.96
CA PRO A 826 8.65 19.88 38.73
C PRO A 826 8.46 20.40 37.30
N VAL A 827 8.36 21.73 37.15
CA VAL A 827 8.26 22.36 35.83
C VAL A 827 9.25 23.51 35.68
N ARG A 828 9.91 23.56 34.53
CA ARG A 828 10.86 24.62 34.15
C ARG A 828 10.47 25.18 32.79
N LEU A 829 10.52 26.51 32.66
CA LEU A 829 10.47 27.22 31.39
C LEU A 829 11.84 27.83 31.11
N THR A 830 12.41 27.45 29.96
CA THR A 830 13.66 28.02 29.47
C THR A 830 13.37 28.97 28.32
N VAL A 831 13.79 30.23 28.45
CA VAL A 831 13.67 31.25 27.42
C VAL A 831 15.04 31.47 26.80
N PRO A 832 15.18 31.36 25.46
CA PRO A 832 16.47 31.56 24.82
C PRO A 832 17.02 32.97 25.10
N LYS A 833 18.30 33.08 25.49
CA LYS A 833 19.00 34.37 25.54
C LYS A 833 19.29 34.83 24.11
N LEU A 834 18.31 35.48 23.49
CA LEU A 834 18.46 36.13 22.20
C LEU A 834 19.28 37.41 22.37
N SER A 835 20.60 37.31 22.32
CA SER A 835 21.44 38.50 22.14
C SER A 835 21.21 39.06 20.73
N ALA A 836 20.32 40.04 20.61
CA ALA A 836 20.22 41.00 19.49
C ALA A 836 20.27 40.41 18.06
N CYS A 837 19.31 39.55 17.66
CA CYS A 837 19.15 39.20 16.23
C CYS A 837 17.69 38.99 15.76
N VAL A 838 16.66 39.19 16.59
CA VAL A 838 15.25 38.87 16.20
C VAL A 838 14.35 40.10 16.01
N ASP A 839 14.81 41.30 16.31
CA ASP A 839 14.09 42.52 15.91
C ASP A 839 14.55 42.97 14.53
N GLY A 840 14.01 42.30 13.52
CA GLY A 840 14.24 42.60 12.12
C GLY A 840 13.22 41.90 11.26
N GLY A 841 11.97 42.38 11.32
CA GLY A 841 10.98 42.21 10.25
C GLY A 841 11.45 42.91 8.97
N ALA A 842 12.59 42.48 8.43
CA ALA A 842 12.90 42.68 7.02
C ALA A 842 12.19 41.54 6.29
N ALA A 843 11.26 41.88 5.42
CA ALA A 843 10.66 40.93 4.49
C ALA A 843 11.78 40.17 3.76
N GLY A 844 11.92 38.85 4.01
CA GLY A 844 12.89 37.99 3.32
C GLY A 844 13.91 37.21 4.17
N ALA A 845 13.92 37.32 5.51
CA ALA A 845 14.83 36.51 6.34
C ALA A 845 14.26 35.10 6.63
N ALA A 846 15.01 34.02 6.34
CA ALA A 846 14.63 32.62 6.60
C ALA A 846 14.25 32.33 8.08
N PRO A 847 13.27 31.45 8.37
CA PRO A 847 12.88 31.12 9.74
C PRO A 847 14.02 30.47 10.54
N VAL A 848 13.98 30.64 11.87
CA VAL A 848 14.89 29.95 12.82
C VAL A 848 14.12 28.85 13.53
N PHE A 849 14.48 27.59 13.28
CA PHE A 849 13.88 26.41 13.90
C PHE A 849 14.50 26.16 15.26
N ARG A 850 13.68 25.81 16.25
CA ARG A 850 14.12 25.78 17.66
C ARG A 850 14.08 24.37 18.20
N GLU A 851 15.00 24.07 19.09
CA GLU A 851 14.99 22.84 19.87
C GLU A 851 13.75 22.78 20.77
N ASP A 852 13.04 21.65 20.72
CA ASP A 852 11.97 21.31 21.66
C ASP A 852 12.03 19.82 22.02
N GLY A 853 12.01 19.49 23.31
CA GLY A 853 11.96 18.10 23.78
C GLY A 853 13.18 17.24 23.41
N GLY A 854 14.34 17.85 23.14
CA GLY A 854 15.58 17.16 22.78
C GLY A 854 15.79 16.92 21.28
N LEU A 855 15.03 17.59 20.42
CA LEU A 855 15.23 17.58 18.98
C LEU A 855 14.88 18.93 18.31
N VAL A 856 15.39 19.14 17.09
CA VAL A 856 14.92 20.15 16.13
C VAL A 856 14.44 19.39 14.89
N CYS A 857 13.18 19.53 14.49
CA CYS A 857 12.64 18.93 13.26
C CYS A 857 12.34 20.01 12.23
N VAL A 858 12.85 19.85 11.00
CA VAL A 858 12.77 20.87 9.95
C VAL A 858 12.33 20.22 8.63
N GLU A 859 11.20 20.66 8.08
CA GLU A 859 10.76 20.25 6.74
C GLU A 859 11.69 20.87 5.68
N ALA A 860 12.01 20.09 4.65
CA ALA A 860 13.03 20.47 3.66
C ALA A 860 12.60 21.69 2.82
N ASP A 861 11.31 21.85 2.54
CA ASP A 861 10.79 22.97 1.73
C ASP A 861 10.69 24.29 2.50
N ALA A 862 11.13 24.33 3.76
CA ALA A 862 11.13 25.53 4.58
C ALA A 862 12.32 26.48 4.32
N ALA A 863 13.32 26.05 3.55
CA ALA A 863 14.41 26.90 3.08
C ALA A 863 14.02 27.71 1.83
N VAL A 864 14.75 28.79 1.56
CA VAL A 864 14.70 29.45 0.24
C VAL A 864 15.40 28.53 -0.75
N MET A 865 14.70 28.10 -1.79
CA MET A 865 15.25 27.21 -2.81
C MET A 865 16.35 27.91 -3.61
N THR A 866 17.45 27.20 -3.86
CA THR A 866 18.53 27.64 -4.75
C THR A 866 18.36 27.00 -6.13
N PRO A 867 19.02 27.48 -7.21
CA PRO A 867 18.82 26.96 -8.56
C PRO A 867 19.03 25.44 -8.73
N GLN A 868 19.88 24.84 -7.89
CA GLN A 868 20.15 23.40 -7.90
C GLN A 868 19.11 22.54 -7.18
N PHE A 869 18.14 23.14 -6.48
CA PHE A 869 17.10 22.42 -5.75
C PHE A 869 15.69 22.81 -6.22
N GLY A 870 14.80 21.83 -6.29
CA GLY A 870 13.41 22.04 -6.64
C GLY A 870 12.44 21.34 -5.71
N VAL A 871 11.26 21.93 -5.55
CA VAL A 871 10.18 21.37 -4.72
C VAL A 871 9.29 20.46 -5.55
N ILE A 872 8.90 19.33 -4.96
CA ILE A 872 7.88 18.41 -5.47
C ILE A 872 6.73 18.41 -4.44
N PRO A 873 5.66 19.18 -4.69
CA PRO A 873 4.52 19.27 -3.77
C PRO A 873 3.88 17.91 -3.53
N ARG A 874 3.29 17.70 -2.34
CA ARG A 874 2.54 16.48 -1.98
C ARG A 874 3.32 15.16 -2.00
N ALA A 875 4.63 15.20 -2.23
CA ALA A 875 5.49 14.01 -2.20
C ALA A 875 6.20 13.81 -0.84
N GLY A 876 5.98 14.71 0.13
CA GLY A 876 6.54 14.59 1.47
C GLY A 876 5.99 13.39 2.26
N ARG A 877 6.64 13.07 3.38
CA ARG A 877 6.31 11.93 4.23
C ARG A 877 5.32 12.33 5.31
N CYS A 878 4.15 11.68 5.37
CA CYS A 878 3.00 12.04 6.22
C CYS A 878 2.33 13.38 5.84
N ARG A 879 3.13 14.38 5.43
CA ARG A 879 2.71 15.73 5.01
C ARG A 879 3.80 16.39 4.17
N GLY A 880 3.46 17.52 3.56
CA GLY A 880 4.43 18.45 2.96
C GLY A 880 4.98 18.00 1.61
N SER A 881 6.14 18.55 1.24
CA SER A 881 6.78 18.37 -0.06
C SER A 881 8.10 17.59 0.04
N LEU A 882 8.66 17.18 -1.11
CA LEU A 882 10.07 16.82 -1.21
C LEU A 882 10.86 18.00 -1.76
N VAL A 883 12.14 18.07 -1.38
CA VAL A 883 13.13 18.90 -2.06
C VAL A 883 14.14 17.98 -2.74
N GLU A 884 14.28 18.16 -4.04
CA GLU A 884 15.11 17.35 -4.95
C GLU A 884 16.33 18.16 -5.42
N CYS A 885 17.51 17.52 -5.42
CA CYS A 885 18.70 17.98 -6.12
C CYS A 885 18.56 17.77 -7.63
N ARG A 886 18.61 18.85 -8.41
CA ARG A 886 18.39 18.91 -9.86
C ARG A 886 19.65 19.19 -10.68
N LEU A 887 20.83 19.00 -10.08
CA LEU A 887 22.10 19.15 -10.80
C LEU A 887 22.14 18.22 -12.02
N SER A 888 22.53 18.75 -13.16
CA SER A 888 22.90 17.93 -14.31
C SER A 888 24.25 17.24 -14.06
N GLU A 889 24.55 16.18 -14.81
CA GLU A 889 25.86 15.51 -14.75
C GLU A 889 27.03 16.47 -15.08
N GLN A 890 26.77 17.54 -15.83
CA GLN A 890 27.78 18.55 -16.20
C GLN A 890 28.05 19.55 -15.05
N GLU A 891 27.09 19.78 -14.16
CA GLU A 891 27.17 20.73 -13.04
C GLU A 891 27.71 20.08 -11.75
N ALA A 892 27.87 18.75 -11.74
CA ALA A 892 28.38 17.99 -10.62
C ALA A 892 29.88 18.31 -10.37
N GLY A 893 30.18 19.09 -9.33
CA GLY A 893 31.54 19.45 -8.93
C GLY A 893 31.89 20.94 -8.99
N GLU A 894 30.98 21.80 -9.44
CA GLU A 894 31.12 23.27 -9.34
C GLU A 894 30.76 23.78 -7.93
N GLN A 895 31.22 24.98 -7.55
CA GLN A 895 30.83 25.63 -6.28
C GLN A 895 29.36 26.10 -6.35
N ASN A 896 28.43 25.17 -6.08
CA ASN A 896 27.00 25.43 -6.16
C ASN A 896 26.42 25.94 -4.81
N GLU A 897 25.41 26.80 -4.88
CA GLU A 897 24.82 27.43 -3.69
C GLU A 897 23.97 26.46 -2.86
N PRO A 898 24.34 26.14 -1.60
CA PRO A 898 23.63 25.15 -0.78
C PRO A 898 22.28 25.65 -0.25
N LEU A 899 21.39 24.73 0.12
CA LEU A 899 20.23 25.06 0.94
C LEU A 899 20.69 25.37 2.36
N ARG A 900 20.19 26.48 2.93
CA ARG A 900 20.59 26.96 4.26
C ARG A 900 19.42 26.95 5.23
N TYR A 901 19.63 26.36 6.39
CA TYR A 901 18.66 26.28 7.47
C TYR A 901 19.26 26.83 8.75
N ARG A 902 18.51 27.67 9.46
CA ARG A 902 18.94 28.25 10.73
C ARG A 902 18.27 27.51 11.88
N VAL A 903 19.06 26.92 12.77
CA VAL A 903 18.57 26.19 13.95
C VAL A 903 19.06 26.86 15.23
N LEU A 904 18.26 26.86 16.28
CA LEU A 904 18.59 27.41 17.59
C LEU A 904 18.65 26.29 18.62
N LEU A 905 19.84 26.07 19.17
CA LEU A 905 20.10 25.11 20.24
C LEU A 905 20.08 25.81 21.60
N MET A 906 19.45 25.16 22.58
CA MET A 906 19.32 25.69 23.93
C MET A 906 20.55 25.38 24.78
N GLU A 907 21.12 24.20 24.56
CA GLU A 907 22.32 23.72 25.23
C GLU A 907 23.31 23.22 24.18
N GLY A 908 24.60 23.39 24.48
CA GLY A 908 25.67 22.89 23.60
C GLY A 908 25.97 21.42 23.88
N GLY A 909 26.21 20.63 22.85
CA GLY A 909 26.43 19.20 22.98
C GLY A 909 26.74 18.51 21.66
N ASP A 910 26.95 17.20 21.76
CA ASP A 910 27.05 16.32 20.59
C ASP A 910 25.66 16.16 19.98
N CYS A 911 25.55 16.35 18.67
CA CYS A 911 24.27 16.27 17.98
C CYS A 911 24.29 15.18 16.91
N LEU A 912 23.19 14.43 16.80
CA LEU A 912 22.96 13.47 15.73
C LEU A 912 22.01 14.09 14.70
N LEU A 913 22.46 14.24 13.46
CA LEU A 913 21.61 14.60 12.34
C LEU A 913 21.03 13.34 11.70
N GLU A 914 19.72 13.28 11.56
CA GLU A 914 18.96 12.27 10.81
C GLU A 914 18.29 12.94 9.61
N ILE A 915 18.51 12.44 8.40
CA ILE A 915 17.92 12.95 7.16
C ILE A 915 16.84 11.96 6.69
N HIS A 916 15.62 12.43 6.47
CA HIS A 916 14.52 11.62 5.93
C HIS A 916 14.54 11.71 4.41
N ARG A 917 15.41 10.89 3.80
CA ARG A 917 15.60 10.81 2.36
C ARG A 917 14.44 10.03 1.73
N PHE A 918 14.00 10.48 0.56
CA PHE A 918 13.10 9.74 -0.31
C PHE A 918 13.81 8.49 -0.85
N PRO A 919 13.25 7.27 -0.73
CA PRO A 919 13.90 6.01 -1.11
C PRO A 919 14.22 5.79 -2.61
N SER A 920 14.54 6.82 -3.40
CA SER A 920 15.01 6.67 -4.78
C SER A 920 16.15 5.64 -4.88
N LEU A 921 16.22 4.91 -5.98
CA LEU A 921 17.27 3.92 -6.24
C LEU A 921 18.16 4.33 -7.42
N ASN A 922 19.33 3.68 -7.50
CA ASN A 922 20.32 3.83 -8.58
C ASN A 922 21.22 2.59 -8.58
N SER A 923 20.77 1.51 -9.24
CA SER A 923 21.38 0.18 -9.07
C SER A 923 22.87 0.07 -9.46
N THR A 924 23.38 0.98 -10.28
CA THR A 924 24.78 1.04 -10.75
C THR A 924 25.61 2.16 -10.11
N GLY A 925 24.99 2.99 -9.28
CA GLY A 925 25.59 4.24 -8.83
C GLY A 925 25.51 4.45 -7.33
N ARG A 926 25.68 5.72 -6.97
CA ARG A 926 25.65 6.23 -5.59
C ARG A 926 24.61 7.34 -5.51
N ILE A 927 24.12 7.59 -4.29
CA ILE A 927 23.14 8.66 -4.05
C ILE A 927 23.55 9.43 -2.81
N ARG A 928 24.14 10.61 -3.02
CA ARG A 928 24.84 11.37 -1.99
C ARG A 928 24.33 12.80 -1.86
N ILE A 929 24.52 13.34 -0.66
CA ILE A 929 24.35 14.76 -0.36
C ILE A 929 25.49 15.22 0.56
N GLY A 930 25.94 16.46 0.39
CA GLY A 930 26.90 17.09 1.30
C GLY A 930 26.17 17.83 2.40
N VAL A 931 26.68 17.77 3.64
CA VAL A 931 26.17 18.52 4.78
C VAL A 931 27.30 19.25 5.48
N SER A 932 27.14 20.54 5.75
CA SER A 932 28.06 21.30 6.61
C SER A 932 27.32 22.13 7.66
N VAL A 933 28.05 22.53 8.71
CA VAL A 933 27.53 23.36 9.81
C VAL A 933 28.44 24.57 9.97
N ASP A 934 27.86 25.77 10.05
CA ASP A 934 28.55 27.05 10.28
C ASP A 934 29.74 27.31 9.34
N GLY A 935 29.62 26.90 8.06
CA GLY A 935 30.70 27.02 7.08
C GLY A 935 31.89 26.06 7.30
N GLY A 936 31.74 25.08 8.20
CA GLY A 936 32.72 24.02 8.43
C GLY A 936 32.84 23.01 7.29
N ALA A 937 33.60 21.94 7.53
CA ALA A 937 33.84 20.90 6.52
C ALA A 937 32.54 20.19 6.08
N VAL A 938 32.43 19.93 4.77
CA VAL A 938 31.32 19.17 4.20
C VAL A 938 31.51 17.68 4.51
N GLN A 939 30.54 17.10 5.20
CA GLN A 939 30.41 15.67 5.42
C GLN A 939 29.48 15.07 4.35
N ILE A 940 29.77 13.86 3.87
CA ILE A 940 28.96 13.19 2.85
C ILE A 940 28.01 12.22 3.54
N ALA A 941 26.70 12.39 3.33
CA ALA A 941 25.71 11.37 3.64
C ALA A 941 25.39 10.58 2.36
N GLU A 942 25.36 9.27 2.49
CA GLU A 942 25.16 8.35 1.37
C GLU A 942 24.23 7.21 1.77
N SER A 943 23.36 6.81 0.83
CA SER A 943 22.51 5.64 1.03
C SER A 943 23.24 4.34 0.69
N PRO A 944 23.22 3.33 1.57
CA PRO A 944 23.65 1.97 1.23
C PRO A 944 22.60 1.20 0.40
N SER A 945 21.38 1.72 0.28
CA SER A 945 20.27 1.09 -0.42
C SER A 945 20.14 1.63 -1.84
N THR A 946 21.05 1.19 -2.70
CA THR A 946 21.11 1.60 -4.11
C THR A 946 20.26 0.74 -5.04
N ASP A 947 19.84 -0.44 -4.59
CA ASP A 947 18.93 -1.33 -5.32
C ASP A 947 18.07 -2.16 -4.35
N GLU A 948 17.10 -2.92 -4.87
CA GLU A 948 16.31 -3.86 -4.10
C GLU A 948 17.20 -4.83 -3.30
N TRP A 949 16.78 -5.17 -2.08
CA TRP A 949 17.50 -6.06 -1.16
C TRP A 949 18.93 -5.66 -0.78
N ARG A 950 19.40 -4.45 -1.15
CA ARG A 950 20.71 -3.91 -0.72
C ARG A 950 20.56 -2.95 0.47
N GLY A 951 21.50 -3.05 1.42
CA GLY A 951 21.49 -2.23 2.64
C GLY A 951 20.20 -2.39 3.44
N ASN A 952 19.55 -1.27 3.77
CA ASN A 952 18.31 -1.22 4.54
C ASN A 952 17.03 -1.17 3.68
N TRP A 953 17.08 -1.58 2.40
CA TRP A 953 15.98 -1.40 1.45
C TRP A 953 14.63 -1.90 1.97
N LYS A 954 14.58 -3.11 2.55
CA LYS A 954 13.35 -3.69 3.13
C LYS A 954 12.73 -2.76 4.18
N LYS A 955 13.54 -2.24 5.12
CA LYS A 955 13.06 -1.31 6.15
C LYS A 955 12.64 0.02 5.56
N ASN A 956 13.31 0.47 4.50
CA ASN A 956 13.05 1.74 3.85
C ASN A 956 11.71 1.76 3.12
N VAL A 957 11.38 0.71 2.37
CA VAL A 957 10.08 0.60 1.66
C VAL A 957 8.92 0.40 2.64
N LEU A 958 9.12 -0.37 3.72
CA LEU A 958 8.09 -0.60 4.74
C LEU A 958 7.76 0.63 5.61
N ASN A 959 8.68 1.61 5.70
CA ASN A 959 8.47 2.85 6.47
C ASN A 959 8.41 4.11 5.60
N ASN A 960 8.51 3.91 4.27
CA ASN A 960 8.57 4.94 3.25
C ASN A 960 9.59 6.05 3.56
N VAL A 961 10.79 5.66 3.97
CA VAL A 961 11.90 6.57 4.30
C VAL A 961 13.23 5.85 4.28
N ASP A 962 14.25 6.47 3.69
CA ASP A 962 15.64 6.08 3.88
C ASP A 962 16.28 7.06 4.88
N ARG A 963 16.67 6.55 6.06
CA ARG A 963 17.21 7.38 7.14
C ARG A 963 18.72 7.40 7.09
N LEU A 964 19.29 8.56 6.78
CA LEU A 964 20.74 8.77 6.79
C LEU A 964 21.15 9.48 8.08
N TYR A 965 22.26 9.06 8.67
CA TYR A 965 22.73 9.59 9.95
C TYR A 965 24.13 10.20 9.83
N LEU A 966 24.32 11.39 10.39
CA LEU A 966 25.62 12.05 10.53
C LEU A 966 25.82 12.53 11.97
N LYS A 967 26.99 12.25 12.54
CA LYS A 967 27.41 12.88 13.79
C LYS A 967 27.96 14.26 13.46
N LEU A 968 27.30 15.31 13.95
CA LEU A 968 27.78 16.67 13.73
C LEU A 968 28.92 17.00 14.71
N PRO A 969 29.77 18.00 14.39
CA PRO A 969 30.70 18.56 15.37
C PRO A 969 29.94 19.00 16.61
N ARG A 970 30.61 19.00 17.77
CA ARG A 970 30.01 19.51 19.01
C ARG A 970 29.59 20.96 18.84
N LEU A 971 28.30 21.23 18.96
CA LEU A 971 27.70 22.56 18.77
C LEU A 971 27.57 23.27 20.12
N SER A 972 27.72 24.59 20.13
CA SER A 972 27.44 25.43 21.30
C SER A 972 25.95 25.70 21.46
N ALA A 973 25.52 26.25 22.59
CA ALA A 973 24.19 26.87 22.64
C ALA A 973 24.17 28.13 21.75
N GLY A 974 23.15 28.31 20.92
CA GLY A 974 23.06 29.43 19.98
C GLY A 974 22.46 29.07 18.63
N ILE A 975 22.49 30.05 17.71
CA ILE A 975 22.04 29.85 16.33
C ILE A 975 23.18 29.21 15.53
N HIS A 976 22.85 28.15 14.81
CA HIS A 976 23.72 27.44 13.88
C HIS A 976 23.10 27.41 12.49
N GLU A 977 23.93 27.42 11.45
CA GLU A 977 23.51 27.26 10.07
C GLU A 977 23.86 25.86 9.56
N ILE A 978 22.83 25.07 9.23
CA ILE A 978 22.97 23.76 8.59
C ILE A 978 22.83 23.94 7.08
N CYS A 979 23.82 23.50 6.31
CA CYS A 979 23.85 23.62 4.86
C CYS A 979 23.77 22.26 4.18
N PHE A 980 22.92 22.12 3.17
CA PHE A 980 22.86 20.94 2.29
C PHE A 980 23.38 21.29 0.89
N HIS A 981 24.39 20.54 0.44
CA HIS A 981 25.11 20.74 -0.81
C HIS A 981 24.72 19.64 -1.79
N GLY A 982 24.18 20.01 -2.96
CA GLY A 982 23.85 19.07 -4.02
C GLY A 982 25.08 18.31 -4.52
N ILE A 983 24.96 17.00 -4.68
CA ILE A 983 26.03 16.15 -5.25
C ILE A 983 25.47 15.32 -6.39
N ASP A 984 24.54 14.40 -6.09
CA ASP A 984 23.94 13.53 -7.10
C ASP A 984 22.51 14.00 -7.43
N ARG A 985 22.15 13.96 -8.71
CA ARG A 985 20.76 14.19 -9.16
C ARG A 985 19.81 13.19 -8.51
N TYR A 986 18.54 13.56 -8.37
CA TYR A 986 17.49 12.73 -7.77
C TYR A 986 17.68 12.37 -6.29
N PHE A 987 18.72 12.91 -5.62
CA PHE A 987 18.71 12.98 -4.17
C PHE A 987 17.54 13.87 -3.76
N ALA A 988 16.56 13.31 -3.08
CA ALA A 988 15.41 14.04 -2.56
C ALA A 988 15.18 13.70 -1.09
N PHE A 989 14.72 14.67 -0.31
CA PHE A 989 14.42 14.49 1.11
C PHE A 989 13.21 15.33 1.52
N SER A 990 12.50 14.86 2.55
CA SER A 990 11.29 15.50 3.07
C SER A 990 11.57 16.39 4.27
N ARG A 991 12.51 15.98 5.13
CA ARG A 991 12.90 16.69 6.35
C ARG A 991 14.25 16.21 6.87
N PHE A 992 14.76 16.92 7.86
CA PHE A 992 15.84 16.44 8.72
C PHE A 992 15.52 16.72 10.19
N VAL A 993 16.11 15.91 11.07
CA VAL A 993 15.96 15.99 12.52
C VAL A 993 17.34 16.07 13.15
N LEU A 994 17.53 17.06 14.02
CA LEU A 994 18.72 17.19 14.84
C LEU A 994 18.39 16.76 16.26
N TYR A 995 18.91 15.63 16.72
CA TYR A 995 18.77 15.21 18.12
C TYR A 995 19.88 15.85 18.97
N THR A 996 19.47 16.57 20.00
CA THR A 996 20.36 17.21 20.99
C THR A 996 20.54 16.35 22.25
N LYS A 997 19.79 15.25 22.34
CA LYS A 997 19.88 14.20 23.36
C LYS A 997 19.93 12.83 22.69
N GLU A 998 20.09 11.77 23.50
CA GLU A 998 20.00 10.39 23.00
C GLU A 998 18.69 10.17 22.23
N ARG A 999 18.81 9.65 21.00
CA ARG A 999 17.68 9.40 20.12
C ARG A 999 16.82 8.28 20.69
N ARG A 1000 15.52 8.52 20.79
CA ARG A 1000 14.51 7.50 21.12
C ARG A 1000 13.82 7.01 19.87
N GLU A 1001 13.47 5.73 19.85
CA GLU A 1001 12.81 5.13 18.68
C GLU A 1001 11.45 5.76 18.40
N ASN A 1002 11.26 6.12 17.14
CA ASN A 1002 10.08 6.79 16.61
C ASN A 1002 10.02 6.57 15.09
N ASN A 1003 8.84 6.75 14.50
CA ASN A 1003 8.65 6.57 13.07
C ASN A 1003 8.66 7.90 12.31
N LEU A 1004 7.98 8.94 12.81
CA LEU A 1004 7.74 10.19 12.06
C LEU A 1004 8.72 11.31 12.37
N ALA A 1005 9.27 11.30 13.59
CA ALA A 1005 10.18 12.27 14.18
C ALA A 1005 9.60 13.70 14.30
N GLY A 1006 9.45 14.21 15.51
CA GLY A 1006 9.06 15.60 15.77
C GLY A 1006 7.62 15.93 15.33
N VAL A 1007 6.66 15.10 15.75
CA VAL A 1007 5.24 15.33 15.42
C VAL A 1007 4.72 16.63 16.02
N THR A 1008 4.07 17.43 15.18
CA THR A 1008 3.34 18.64 15.57
C THR A 1008 1.88 18.45 15.22
N GLY A 1009 0.99 18.56 16.20
CA GLY A 1009 -0.44 18.28 16.01
C GLY A 1009 -1.18 18.10 17.34
N CYS A 1010 -2.45 17.71 17.24
CA CYS A 1010 -3.26 17.40 18.43
C CYS A 1010 -2.63 16.23 19.20
N GLN A 1011 -2.44 16.42 20.50
CA GLN A 1011 -1.84 15.45 21.42
C GLN A 1011 -2.89 14.89 22.39
N GLU A 1012 -4.17 15.21 22.23
CA GLU A 1012 -5.25 14.62 23.02
C GLU A 1012 -5.35 13.11 22.75
N LEU A 1013 -6.08 12.40 23.61
CA LEU A 1013 -6.45 11.03 23.28
C LEU A 1013 -7.50 11.05 22.14
N PRO A 1014 -7.55 10.02 21.28
CA PRO A 1014 -8.57 9.94 20.23
C PRO A 1014 -10.00 10.10 20.76
N LYS A 1015 -10.88 10.62 19.90
CA LYS A 1015 -12.27 10.92 20.26
C LYS A 1015 -13.00 9.66 20.70
N ASP A 1016 -13.79 9.79 21.76
CA ASP A 1016 -14.71 8.76 22.20
C ASP A 1016 -16.09 8.92 21.53
N TRP A 1017 -16.61 7.83 20.94
CA TRP A 1017 -17.92 7.79 20.28
C TRP A 1017 -18.39 6.35 20.08
N ASP A 1018 -19.70 6.17 19.88
CA ASP A 1018 -20.34 4.87 19.67
C ASP A 1018 -20.14 4.36 18.23
N VAL A 1019 -19.01 3.70 18.00
CA VAL A 1019 -18.69 3.08 16.70
C VAL A 1019 -19.65 1.95 16.36
N GLU A 1020 -20.13 1.18 17.34
CA GLU A 1020 -21.01 0.04 17.09
C GLU A 1020 -22.36 0.53 16.57
N GLY A 1021 -22.99 1.47 17.28
CA GLY A 1021 -24.24 2.10 16.87
C GLY A 1021 -24.12 2.77 15.49
N TRP A 1022 -23.05 3.54 15.26
CA TRP A 1022 -22.83 4.16 13.95
C TRP A 1022 -22.64 3.13 12.82
N THR A 1023 -21.93 2.02 13.06
CA THR A 1023 -21.79 0.97 12.03
C THR A 1023 -23.12 0.31 11.69
N GLU A 1024 -24.02 0.13 12.67
CA GLU A 1024 -25.37 -0.38 12.41
C GLU A 1024 -26.20 0.61 11.61
N ASP A 1025 -26.08 1.91 11.88
CA ASP A 1025 -26.80 2.95 11.15
C ASP A 1025 -26.29 3.10 9.71
N PHE A 1026 -24.96 3.08 9.51
CA PHE A 1026 -24.35 3.29 8.21
C PHE A 1026 -24.38 2.03 7.33
N TYR A 1027 -23.88 0.90 7.83
CA TYR A 1027 -23.79 -0.35 7.05
C TYR A 1027 -25.04 -1.23 7.15
N GLY A 1028 -25.96 -0.88 8.05
CA GLY A 1028 -27.06 -1.73 8.48
C GLY A 1028 -26.63 -2.79 9.50
N LYS A 1029 -27.60 -3.46 10.12
CA LYS A 1029 -27.34 -4.55 11.07
C LYS A 1029 -26.66 -5.74 10.39
N ILE A 1030 -25.40 -5.99 10.72
CA ILE A 1030 -24.58 -7.08 10.18
C ILE A 1030 -24.10 -7.93 11.36
N VAL A 1031 -24.47 -9.22 11.33
CA VAL A 1031 -23.92 -10.22 12.26
C VAL A 1031 -22.67 -10.81 11.62
N LEU A 1032 -21.53 -10.59 12.26
CA LEU A 1032 -20.26 -11.16 11.80
C LEU A 1032 -20.18 -12.63 12.23
N LYS A 1033 -19.70 -13.48 11.32
CA LYS A 1033 -19.30 -14.86 11.63
C LYS A 1033 -17.88 -14.88 12.20
N PRO A 1034 -17.45 -15.94 12.91
CA PRO A 1034 -16.05 -16.08 13.26
C PRO A 1034 -15.17 -16.21 12.02
N ARG A 1035 -13.87 -15.94 12.20
CA ARG A 1035 -12.87 -16.16 11.16
C ARG A 1035 -12.74 -17.66 10.87
N PRO A 1036 -12.24 -18.05 9.69
CA PRO A 1036 -11.97 -19.45 9.40
C PRO A 1036 -10.88 -20.00 10.31
N GLU A 1037 -10.98 -21.28 10.63
CA GLU A 1037 -9.97 -22.03 11.38
C GLU A 1037 -9.12 -22.86 10.41
N PHE A 1038 -7.80 -22.90 10.62
CA PHE A 1038 -6.83 -23.46 9.69
C PHE A 1038 -6.02 -24.58 10.35
N TRP A 1039 -5.87 -25.71 9.64
CA TRP A 1039 -4.98 -26.81 10.01
C TRP A 1039 -3.99 -27.08 8.88
N GLU A 1040 -2.71 -27.00 9.21
CA GLU A 1040 -1.64 -27.33 8.29
C GLU A 1040 -1.55 -28.85 8.06
N ALA A 1041 -1.14 -29.26 6.86
CA ALA A 1041 -0.88 -30.66 6.55
C ALA A 1041 0.33 -31.20 7.33
N ARG A 1042 0.26 -32.45 7.82
CA ARG A 1042 1.35 -33.13 8.54
C ARG A 1042 2.67 -33.22 7.76
N LYS A 1043 2.57 -33.27 6.42
CA LYS A 1043 3.71 -33.27 5.51
C LYS A 1043 3.48 -32.21 4.46
N THR A 1044 4.21 -31.12 4.58
CA THR A 1044 4.19 -30.03 3.59
C THR A 1044 5.48 -30.13 2.78
N PRO A 1045 5.43 -30.47 1.48
CA PRO A 1045 6.64 -30.75 0.71
C PRO A 1045 7.50 -29.50 0.48
N GLU A 1046 6.90 -28.31 0.27
CA GLU A 1046 7.60 -27.04 -0.01
C GLU A 1046 6.71 -25.83 0.34
N ASP A 1047 7.30 -24.63 0.46
CA ASP A 1047 6.52 -23.37 0.49
C ASP A 1047 5.83 -23.16 -0.85
N THR A 1048 4.52 -22.88 -0.83
CA THR A 1048 3.74 -22.74 -2.05
C THR A 1048 2.69 -21.65 -1.90
N VAL A 1049 2.32 -21.02 -3.01
CA VAL A 1049 1.15 -20.14 -3.11
C VAL A 1049 -0.18 -20.90 -3.06
N ALA A 1050 -0.14 -22.23 -3.21
CA ALA A 1050 -1.34 -23.05 -3.15
C ALA A 1050 -1.81 -23.28 -1.71
N VAL A 1051 -3.11 -23.11 -1.48
CA VAL A 1051 -3.75 -23.43 -0.20
C VAL A 1051 -3.70 -24.93 0.02
N SER A 1052 -2.83 -25.39 0.93
CA SER A 1052 -2.76 -26.81 1.32
C SER A 1052 -3.45 -27.10 2.65
N ASP A 1053 -3.82 -26.06 3.39
CA ASP A 1053 -4.49 -26.18 4.67
C ASP A 1053 -5.88 -26.79 4.54
N ARG A 1054 -6.27 -27.56 5.56
CA ARG A 1054 -7.68 -27.83 5.81
C ARG A 1054 -8.28 -26.61 6.50
N ILE A 1055 -9.38 -26.10 5.93
CA ILE A 1055 -10.07 -24.90 6.42
C ILE A 1055 -11.46 -25.29 6.95
N SER A 1056 -11.83 -24.77 8.11
CA SER A 1056 -13.18 -24.84 8.67
C SER A 1056 -13.80 -23.45 8.77
N TRP A 1057 -15.10 -23.35 8.50
CA TRP A 1057 -15.87 -22.10 8.56
C TRP A 1057 -16.92 -22.21 9.67
N PRO A 1058 -16.58 -21.85 10.92
CA PRO A 1058 -17.49 -22.02 12.05
C PRO A 1058 -18.77 -21.17 11.89
N GLU A 1059 -19.89 -21.71 12.37
CA GLU A 1059 -21.19 -21.04 12.27
C GLU A 1059 -21.41 -19.98 13.37
N ARG A 1060 -20.74 -20.16 14.52
CA ARG A 1060 -20.81 -19.28 15.69
C ARG A 1060 -19.51 -19.33 16.47
N TYR A 1061 -19.31 -18.34 17.35
CA TYR A 1061 -18.19 -18.32 18.29
C TYR A 1061 -18.37 -19.35 19.41
N ALA A 1062 -17.26 -19.86 19.94
CA ALA A 1062 -17.23 -20.64 21.18
C ALA A 1062 -17.59 -19.79 22.41
N GLU A 1063 -17.88 -20.46 23.52
CA GLU A 1063 -18.22 -19.77 24.77
C GLU A 1063 -16.98 -19.09 25.36
N PRO A 1064 -17.09 -17.84 25.85
CA PRO A 1064 -15.97 -17.13 26.42
C PRO A 1064 -15.54 -17.69 27.78
N VAL A 1065 -14.25 -17.64 28.04
CA VAL A 1065 -13.61 -17.96 29.34
C VAL A 1065 -13.05 -16.71 30.02
N SER A 1066 -13.03 -16.70 31.35
CA SER A 1066 -12.35 -15.67 32.14
C SER A 1066 -10.85 -15.94 32.23
N GLU A 1067 -10.05 -14.91 32.52
CA GLU A 1067 -8.61 -15.06 32.73
C GLU A 1067 -8.27 -16.06 33.85
N GLU A 1068 -9.12 -16.17 34.87
CA GLU A 1068 -9.05 -17.17 35.93
C GLU A 1068 -8.95 -18.63 35.46
N HIS A 1069 -9.60 -18.94 34.33
CA HIS A 1069 -9.68 -20.29 33.79
C HIS A 1069 -8.28 -20.88 33.58
N TYR A 1070 -7.37 -20.11 32.99
CA TYR A 1070 -6.00 -20.52 32.71
C TYR A 1070 -5.19 -20.79 33.99
N PHE A 1071 -5.45 -20.04 35.06
CA PHE A 1071 -4.77 -20.25 36.32
C PHE A 1071 -5.24 -21.52 37.00
N GLU A 1072 -6.54 -21.80 36.98
CA GLU A 1072 -7.11 -23.02 37.53
C GLU A 1072 -6.64 -24.26 36.76
N GLU A 1073 -6.65 -24.18 35.42
CA GLU A 1073 -6.14 -25.23 34.55
C GLU A 1073 -4.66 -25.52 34.84
N GLY A 1074 -3.84 -24.46 34.90
CA GLY A 1074 -2.41 -24.53 35.18
C GLY A 1074 -2.06 -25.10 36.56
N GLN A 1075 -3.00 -25.18 37.52
CA GLN A 1075 -2.76 -25.86 38.80
C GLN A 1075 -2.89 -27.39 38.71
N THR A 1076 -3.36 -27.94 37.60
CA THR A 1076 -3.64 -29.38 37.46
C THR A 1076 -2.75 -30.04 36.42
N VAL A 1077 -2.50 -31.35 36.58
CA VAL A 1077 -1.77 -32.14 35.57
C VAL A 1077 -2.70 -32.39 34.37
N PHE A 1078 -2.25 -32.00 33.18
CA PHE A 1078 -3.00 -32.18 31.94
C PHE A 1078 -3.09 -33.66 31.59
N SER A 1079 -4.29 -34.24 31.58
CA SER A 1079 -4.49 -35.68 31.43
C SER A 1079 -5.15 -36.05 30.10
N GLU A 1080 -4.69 -37.14 29.50
CA GLU A 1080 -5.21 -37.62 28.21
C GLU A 1080 -6.68 -38.00 28.31
N GLN A 1081 -7.49 -37.51 27.36
CA GLN A 1081 -8.89 -37.88 27.19
C GLN A 1081 -9.15 -38.24 25.73
N ASN A 1082 -9.72 -39.43 25.48
CA ASN A 1082 -10.07 -39.91 24.14
C ASN A 1082 -8.92 -39.83 23.12
N GLY A 1083 -7.68 -40.12 23.54
CA GLY A 1083 -6.51 -40.06 22.65
C GLY A 1083 -5.93 -38.67 22.43
N MET A 1084 -6.37 -37.66 23.20
CA MET A 1084 -5.93 -36.27 23.06
C MET A 1084 -5.53 -35.66 24.42
N LEU A 1085 -4.50 -34.83 24.40
CA LEU A 1085 -4.17 -33.89 25.48
C LEU A 1085 -4.40 -32.47 24.96
N ARG A 1086 -5.12 -31.66 25.75
CA ARG A 1086 -5.46 -30.27 25.44
C ARG A 1086 -4.82 -29.38 26.49
N ILE A 1087 -4.13 -28.34 26.06
CA ILE A 1087 -3.42 -27.40 26.92
C ILE A 1087 -3.65 -26.01 26.34
N ASP A 1088 -4.25 -25.09 27.10
CA ASP A 1088 -4.18 -23.67 26.76
C ASP A 1088 -2.80 -23.11 27.17
N ALA A 1089 -2.11 -22.46 26.24
CA ALA A 1089 -0.73 -22.03 26.47
C ALA A 1089 -0.62 -21.02 27.64
N ALA A 1090 -1.65 -20.19 27.81
CA ALA A 1090 -1.73 -19.23 28.90
C ALA A 1090 -1.80 -19.87 30.29
N ALA A 1091 -2.02 -21.17 30.44
CA ALA A 1091 -1.91 -21.87 31.72
C ALA A 1091 -0.52 -21.72 32.38
N ALA A 1092 0.52 -21.47 31.59
CA ALA A 1092 1.87 -21.17 32.09
C ALA A 1092 1.93 -19.88 32.92
N LEU A 1093 0.96 -18.97 32.80
CA LEU A 1093 0.85 -17.79 33.66
C LEU A 1093 0.62 -18.13 35.14
N SER A 1094 0.21 -19.38 35.44
CA SER A 1094 0.04 -19.85 36.80
C SER A 1094 1.35 -20.03 37.57
N GLU A 1095 2.48 -20.13 36.86
CA GLU A 1095 3.82 -20.39 37.41
C GLU A 1095 3.80 -21.50 38.48
N SER A 1096 3.06 -22.58 38.19
CA SER A 1096 2.86 -23.72 39.09
C SER A 1096 3.85 -24.84 38.78
N GLU A 1097 3.85 -25.91 39.59
CA GLU A 1097 4.63 -27.12 39.27
C GLU A 1097 4.13 -27.87 38.01
N ASN A 1098 2.92 -27.55 37.54
CA ASN A 1098 2.28 -28.20 36.40
C ASN A 1098 2.32 -27.34 35.13
N ALA A 1099 2.48 -26.01 35.23
CA ALA A 1099 2.65 -25.12 34.08
C ALA A 1099 3.44 -23.85 34.47
N TRP A 1100 4.58 -23.60 33.80
CA TRP A 1100 5.47 -22.47 34.14
C TRP A 1100 6.31 -21.98 32.96
N THR A 1101 6.90 -20.78 33.09
CA THR A 1101 7.82 -20.20 32.11
C THR A 1101 9.27 -20.29 32.59
N THR A 1102 10.25 -20.46 31.68
CA THR A 1102 11.68 -20.41 32.07
C THR A 1102 12.26 -19.00 32.09
N ASP A 1103 11.51 -18.01 31.58
CA ASP A 1103 12.02 -16.66 31.31
C ASP A 1103 10.94 -15.58 31.54
N GLY A 1104 11.28 -14.55 32.32
CA GLY A 1104 10.36 -13.45 32.65
C GLY A 1104 9.98 -12.54 31.46
N ARG A 1105 10.61 -12.70 30.29
CA ARG A 1105 10.27 -11.97 29.06
C ARG A 1105 8.94 -12.42 28.46
N TRP A 1106 8.48 -13.63 28.80
CA TRP A 1106 7.17 -14.14 28.38
C TRP A 1106 6.05 -13.18 28.79
N GLN A 1107 5.28 -12.78 27.79
CA GLN A 1107 4.11 -11.93 27.90
C GLN A 1107 2.89 -12.69 27.37
N TYR A 1108 1.72 -12.07 27.52
CA TYR A 1108 0.47 -12.56 26.99
C TYR A 1108 -0.25 -11.44 26.23
N CYS A 1109 -1.08 -11.83 25.27
CA CYS A 1109 -1.96 -10.95 24.51
C CYS A 1109 -3.30 -11.66 24.25
N ALA A 1110 -4.31 -10.91 23.81
CA ALA A 1110 -5.58 -11.51 23.41
C ALA A 1110 -5.39 -12.40 22.17
N GLY A 1111 -6.02 -13.57 22.20
CA GLY A 1111 -6.15 -14.50 21.08
C GLY A 1111 -7.57 -14.50 20.49
N GLU A 1112 -7.79 -15.36 19.49
CA GLU A 1112 -9.09 -15.44 18.78
C GLU A 1112 -9.98 -16.60 19.27
N THR A 1113 -9.46 -17.51 20.09
CA THR A 1113 -10.23 -18.62 20.65
C THR A 1113 -11.22 -18.18 21.73
N TYR A 1114 -12.13 -19.09 22.12
CA TYR A 1114 -13.16 -18.84 23.15
C TYR A 1114 -13.97 -17.58 22.84
N GLY A 1115 -14.40 -17.44 21.58
CA GLY A 1115 -15.14 -16.24 21.18
C GLY A 1115 -14.34 -14.95 21.32
N ARG A 1116 -13.04 -15.00 21.05
CA ARG A 1116 -12.06 -13.91 21.20
C ARG A 1116 -11.77 -13.53 22.65
N SER A 1117 -12.13 -14.35 23.64
CA SER A 1117 -11.68 -14.14 25.04
C SER A 1117 -10.36 -14.87 25.35
N GLY A 1118 -9.84 -15.66 24.38
CA GLY A 1118 -8.61 -16.42 24.48
C GLY A 1118 -7.37 -15.58 24.82
N LEU A 1119 -6.35 -16.22 25.40
CA LEU A 1119 -5.03 -15.64 25.65
C LEU A 1119 -3.92 -16.40 24.92
N ALA A 1120 -3.05 -15.68 24.24
CA ALA A 1120 -1.85 -16.23 23.61
C ALA A 1120 -0.58 -15.77 24.35
N MET A 1121 0.34 -16.71 24.58
CA MET A 1121 1.69 -16.46 25.10
C MET A 1121 2.63 -16.03 23.98
N TYR A 1122 3.47 -15.02 24.21
CA TYR A 1122 4.43 -14.53 23.21
C TYR A 1122 5.56 -13.69 23.81
N ILE A 1123 6.64 -13.50 23.06
CA ILE A 1123 7.69 -12.52 23.36
C ILE A 1123 7.69 -11.40 22.31
N ARG A 1124 7.27 -10.19 22.68
CA ARG A 1124 7.11 -9.03 21.76
C ARG A 1124 8.43 -8.47 21.18
N GLY A 1125 9.61 -8.87 21.68
CA GLY A 1125 10.87 -8.20 21.37
C GLY A 1125 11.36 -8.42 19.94
N ALA A 1126 10.97 -7.56 18.99
CA ALA A 1126 11.21 -7.74 17.56
C ALA A 1126 12.64 -8.15 17.16
N GLY A 1127 12.75 -9.11 16.24
CA GLY A 1127 14.01 -9.53 15.59
C GLY A 1127 14.98 -10.28 16.51
N THR A 1128 14.51 -10.83 17.63
CA THR A 1128 15.37 -11.63 18.52
C THR A 1128 15.29 -13.10 18.14
N VAL A 1129 16.44 -13.76 17.98
CA VAL A 1129 16.57 -15.19 17.66
C VAL A 1129 17.47 -15.86 18.70
N TRP A 1130 17.11 -17.07 19.13
CA TRP A 1130 17.81 -17.86 20.14
C TRP A 1130 18.23 -19.23 19.59
N ARG A 1131 19.31 -19.78 20.16
CA ARG A 1131 19.62 -21.20 20.05
C ARG A 1131 18.72 -21.99 21.01
N THR A 1132 18.39 -23.23 20.68
CA THR A 1132 17.45 -24.05 21.46
C THR A 1132 17.82 -24.17 22.94
N GLU A 1133 19.10 -24.24 23.28
CA GLU A 1133 19.55 -24.38 24.67
C GLU A 1133 19.41 -23.08 25.49
N GLU A 1134 19.35 -21.93 24.82
CA GLU A 1134 19.23 -20.59 25.41
C GLU A 1134 17.82 -20.00 25.23
N ALA A 1135 16.94 -20.74 24.56
CA ALA A 1135 15.62 -20.28 24.15
C ALA A 1135 14.65 -20.20 25.34
N PRO A 1136 13.88 -19.09 25.46
CA PRO A 1136 12.74 -19.03 26.37
C PRO A 1136 11.76 -20.18 26.12
N CYS A 1137 11.24 -20.77 27.19
CA CYS A 1137 10.47 -22.00 27.10
C CYS A 1137 9.20 -21.97 27.97
N LEU A 1138 8.12 -22.51 27.42
CA LEU A 1138 6.87 -22.83 28.13
C LEU A 1138 6.87 -24.31 28.51
N ASN A 1139 6.51 -24.64 29.75
CA ASN A 1139 6.58 -26.00 30.27
C ASN A 1139 5.23 -26.44 30.80
N TYR A 1140 4.84 -27.68 30.51
CA TYR A 1140 3.55 -28.26 30.92
C TYR A 1140 3.71 -29.71 31.36
N ARG A 1141 3.23 -30.06 32.55
CA ARG A 1141 3.21 -31.43 33.07
C ARG A 1141 1.98 -32.17 32.58
N ILE A 1142 2.19 -33.22 31.80
CA ILE A 1142 1.15 -34.04 31.19
C ILE A 1142 1.11 -35.44 31.80
N ARG A 1143 -0.03 -36.12 31.71
CA ARG A 1143 -0.19 -37.55 32.00
C ARG A 1143 -0.87 -38.26 30.84
N CYS A 1144 -0.22 -39.28 30.29
CA CYS A 1144 -0.67 -39.96 29.08
C CYS A 1144 -0.66 -41.49 29.23
N GLY A 1145 -1.49 -42.19 28.45
CA GLY A 1145 -1.63 -43.65 28.43
C GLY A 1145 -0.58 -44.37 27.58
N GLY A 1146 0.48 -43.68 27.17
CA GLY A 1146 1.51 -44.17 26.27
C GLY A 1146 1.08 -44.27 24.79
N GLY A 1147 2.05 -44.22 23.88
CA GLY A 1147 1.86 -44.35 22.43
C GLY A 1147 2.53 -43.23 21.61
N ASP A 1148 2.25 -43.22 20.32
CA ASP A 1148 2.77 -42.22 19.38
C ASP A 1148 1.81 -41.01 19.30
N TYR A 1149 2.36 -39.82 19.51
CA TYR A 1149 1.62 -38.56 19.48
C TYR A 1149 2.19 -37.62 18.45
N VAL A 1150 1.31 -36.83 17.85
CA VAL A 1150 1.69 -35.62 17.11
C VAL A 1150 1.38 -34.41 17.98
N ILE A 1151 2.38 -33.56 18.21
CA ILE A 1151 2.26 -32.32 18.98
C ILE A 1151 1.92 -31.19 18.01
N TRP A 1152 0.80 -30.51 18.25
CA TRP A 1152 0.33 -29.39 17.44
C TRP A 1152 0.32 -28.10 18.26
N LEU A 1153 0.61 -26.98 17.60
CA LEU A 1153 0.48 -25.64 18.17
C LEU A 1153 -0.57 -24.85 17.38
N LEU A 1154 -1.53 -24.26 18.09
CA LEU A 1154 -2.35 -23.18 17.53
C LEU A 1154 -1.56 -21.89 17.74
N CYS A 1155 -0.96 -21.39 16.66
CA CYS A 1155 -0.12 -20.22 16.74
C CYS A 1155 -0.34 -19.24 15.59
N ARG A 1156 0.02 -17.98 15.85
CA ARG A 1156 0.19 -16.94 14.84
C ARG A 1156 1.63 -16.45 14.95
N PHE A 1157 2.36 -16.54 13.86
CA PHE A 1157 3.75 -16.11 13.80
C PHE A 1157 3.89 -14.68 13.26
N ALA A 1158 5.00 -14.04 13.61
CA ALA A 1158 5.38 -12.75 13.05
C ALA A 1158 5.65 -12.91 11.55
N THR A 1159 5.41 -11.86 10.78
CA THR A 1159 5.43 -11.90 9.33
C THR A 1159 6.82 -12.07 8.69
N GLY A 1160 7.89 -12.36 9.43
CA GLY A 1160 9.23 -12.56 8.88
C GLY A 1160 9.59 -14.03 8.62
N ASP A 1161 10.60 -14.28 7.77
CA ASP A 1161 11.28 -15.58 7.53
C ASP A 1161 11.93 -16.19 8.79
N GLU A 1162 11.66 -15.61 9.96
CA GLU A 1162 12.39 -15.81 11.20
C GLU A 1162 11.54 -16.47 12.28
N SER A 1163 10.31 -16.92 12.04
CA SER A 1163 9.50 -17.56 13.09
C SER A 1163 9.84 -19.06 13.24
N PHE A 1164 10.44 -19.40 14.37
CA PHE A 1164 10.95 -20.74 14.69
C PHE A 1164 10.50 -21.16 16.09
N ALA A 1165 10.13 -22.44 16.22
CA ALA A 1165 9.91 -23.06 17.52
C ALA A 1165 10.45 -24.49 17.53
N ALA A 1166 10.83 -24.96 18.72
CA ALA A 1166 11.18 -26.35 18.96
C ALA A 1166 10.29 -26.93 20.07
N VAL A 1167 10.20 -28.25 20.09
CA VAL A 1167 9.49 -29.00 21.13
C VAL A 1167 10.48 -29.90 21.87
N GLY A 1168 10.31 -30.05 23.17
CA GLY A 1168 11.04 -31.01 23.99
C GLY A 1168 10.14 -31.83 24.89
N VAL A 1169 10.67 -32.94 25.36
CA VAL A 1169 10.04 -33.82 26.34
C VAL A 1169 11.04 -34.14 27.44
N ASP A 1170 10.60 -34.01 28.69
CA ASP A 1170 11.38 -34.33 29.90
C ASP A 1170 12.75 -33.65 29.96
N GLY A 1171 12.85 -32.44 29.40
CA GLY A 1171 14.07 -31.62 29.39
C GLY A 1171 15.01 -31.91 28.24
N ALA A 1172 14.64 -32.79 27.32
CA ALA A 1172 15.37 -33.07 26.09
C ALA A 1172 14.63 -32.45 24.88
N PRO A 1173 15.17 -31.39 24.26
CA PRO A 1173 14.67 -30.88 22.98
C PRO A 1173 14.73 -31.98 21.91
N LEU A 1174 13.67 -32.11 21.12
CA LEU A 1174 13.67 -32.95 19.93
C LEU A 1174 14.58 -32.33 18.87
N ALA A 1175 15.19 -33.15 18.01
CA ALA A 1175 16.03 -32.64 16.94
C ALA A 1175 15.17 -31.80 15.98
N LEU A 1176 15.65 -30.60 15.63
CA LEU A 1176 14.94 -29.74 14.68
C LEU A 1176 14.68 -30.45 13.36
N THR A 1177 15.65 -31.25 12.86
CA THR A 1177 15.52 -32.06 11.64
C THR A 1177 14.43 -33.14 11.70
N GLU A 1178 13.98 -33.49 12.91
CA GLU A 1178 12.88 -34.43 13.14
C GLU A 1178 11.54 -33.69 13.39
N SER A 1179 11.60 -32.36 13.53
CA SER A 1179 10.43 -31.48 13.66
C SER A 1179 9.89 -31.09 12.28
N HIS A 1180 8.61 -30.72 12.22
CA HIS A 1180 7.98 -30.23 11.01
C HIS A 1180 8.77 -29.04 10.45
N ARG A 1181 9.23 -29.20 9.20
CA ARG A 1181 10.00 -28.20 8.44
C ARG A 1181 11.23 -27.65 9.18
N ASP A 1182 11.97 -28.50 9.87
CA ASP A 1182 13.14 -28.08 10.64
C ASP A 1182 12.84 -27.01 11.71
N GLY A 1183 11.58 -26.97 12.21
CA GLY A 1183 11.08 -25.97 13.15
C GLY A 1183 10.65 -24.63 12.54
N LYS A 1184 10.70 -24.48 11.20
CA LYS A 1184 10.22 -23.29 10.49
C LYS A 1184 8.69 -23.26 10.46
N LEU A 1185 8.11 -22.20 11.02
CA LEU A 1185 6.65 -22.04 11.09
C LEU A 1185 6.09 -21.23 9.93
N TRP A 1186 6.89 -20.30 9.40
CA TRP A 1186 6.41 -19.38 8.39
C TRP A 1186 6.06 -20.10 7.07
N ARG A 1187 4.93 -19.72 6.49
CA ARG A 1187 4.47 -20.15 5.16
C ARG A 1187 3.81 -18.99 4.43
N TYR A 1188 3.98 -18.97 3.11
CA TYR A 1188 3.50 -17.89 2.27
C TYR A 1188 1.99 -17.70 2.34
N GLU A 1189 1.22 -18.78 2.37
CA GLU A 1189 -0.25 -18.69 2.38
C GLU A 1189 -0.84 -18.46 3.80
N ALA A 1190 0.02 -18.32 4.81
CA ALA A 1190 -0.33 -18.48 6.22
C ALA A 1190 -0.21 -17.22 7.08
N GLU A 1191 0.24 -16.11 6.50
CA GLU A 1191 0.53 -14.90 7.26
C GLU A 1191 -0.72 -14.34 7.93
N GLN A 1192 -0.54 -13.63 9.05
CA GLN A 1192 -1.60 -12.85 9.70
C GLN A 1192 -2.77 -13.64 10.32
N VAL A 1193 -2.80 -14.98 10.25
CA VAL A 1193 -3.85 -15.83 10.86
C VAL A 1193 -3.31 -16.79 11.91
N TYR A 1194 -4.19 -17.21 12.82
CA TYR A 1194 -3.92 -18.36 13.69
C TYR A 1194 -4.14 -19.66 12.92
N ARG A 1195 -3.21 -20.61 13.10
CA ARG A 1195 -3.34 -21.96 12.53
C ARG A 1195 -2.77 -23.03 13.44
N TRP A 1196 -3.33 -24.23 13.31
CA TRP A 1196 -2.78 -25.44 13.89
C TRP A 1196 -1.59 -25.93 13.04
N VAL A 1197 -0.39 -25.84 13.60
CA VAL A 1197 0.87 -26.31 12.99
C VAL A 1197 1.30 -27.60 13.69
N PRO A 1198 1.50 -28.72 12.94
CA PRO A 1198 2.10 -29.92 13.51
C PRO A 1198 3.57 -29.61 13.77
N MET A 1199 4.08 -29.82 14.97
CA MET A 1199 5.46 -29.49 15.35
C MET A 1199 6.38 -30.68 15.34
N ALA A 1200 5.96 -31.79 15.96
CA ALA A 1200 6.79 -32.97 16.09
C ALA A 1200 5.95 -34.21 16.33
N GLU A 1201 6.45 -35.36 15.88
CA GLU A 1201 5.96 -36.68 16.26
C GLU A 1201 6.85 -37.21 17.39
N THR A 1202 6.27 -37.76 18.44
CA THR A 1202 7.04 -38.31 19.56
C THR A 1202 6.32 -39.50 20.20
N ALA A 1203 7.10 -40.48 20.63
CA ALA A 1203 6.61 -41.63 21.38
C ALA A 1203 6.74 -41.34 22.88
N LEU A 1204 5.61 -41.38 23.58
CA LEU A 1204 5.55 -41.19 25.03
C LEU A 1204 5.27 -42.52 25.73
N ALA A 1205 5.92 -42.74 26.86
CA ALA A 1205 5.60 -43.87 27.73
C ALA A 1205 4.28 -43.62 28.47
N GLU A 1206 3.66 -44.68 28.98
CA GLU A 1206 2.55 -44.49 29.92
C GLU A 1206 3.08 -43.86 31.21
N GLY A 1207 2.51 -42.72 31.62
CA GLY A 1207 2.96 -41.99 32.80
C GLY A 1207 2.90 -40.48 32.67
N GLU A 1208 3.63 -39.81 33.56
CA GLU A 1208 3.79 -38.36 33.56
C GLU A 1208 5.04 -37.93 32.79
N HIS A 1209 4.89 -36.86 32.02
CA HIS A 1209 5.96 -36.25 31.24
C HIS A 1209 5.88 -34.73 31.36
N THR A 1210 6.97 -34.03 31.06
CA THR A 1210 6.97 -32.58 30.85
C THR A 1210 7.11 -32.28 29.37
N VAL A 1211 6.15 -31.60 28.78
CA VAL A 1211 6.25 -31.08 27.41
C VAL A 1211 6.77 -29.65 27.47
N GLN A 1212 7.77 -29.35 26.65
CA GLN A 1212 8.43 -28.06 26.54
C GLN A 1212 8.24 -27.46 25.16
N ILE A 1213 7.87 -26.18 25.09
CA ILE A 1213 7.82 -25.41 23.84
C ILE A 1213 8.84 -24.29 23.90
N TYR A 1214 9.88 -24.38 23.07
CA TYR A 1214 10.97 -23.41 22.99
C TYR A 1214 10.66 -22.39 21.89
N GLU A 1215 10.57 -21.11 22.24
CA GLU A 1215 10.47 -20.01 21.26
C GLU A 1215 11.88 -19.68 20.78
N LEU A 1216 12.19 -20.04 19.54
CA LEU A 1216 13.51 -19.79 18.95
C LEU A 1216 13.59 -18.40 18.32
N SER A 1217 12.46 -17.71 18.17
CA SER A 1217 12.42 -16.33 17.73
C SER A 1217 11.20 -15.58 18.22
N SER A 1218 11.42 -14.30 18.53
CA SER A 1218 10.42 -13.42 19.10
C SER A 1218 9.25 -13.18 18.15
N GLY A 1219 8.06 -12.96 18.72
CA GLY A 1219 6.87 -12.53 18.00
C GLY A 1219 5.93 -13.67 17.66
N LEU A 1220 6.28 -14.92 18.01
CA LEU A 1220 5.39 -16.06 17.91
C LEU A 1220 4.33 -15.99 19.01
N ARG A 1221 3.06 -15.98 18.63
CA ARG A 1221 1.92 -16.04 19.55
C ARG A 1221 1.38 -17.46 19.59
N ILE A 1222 1.45 -18.10 20.75
CA ILE A 1222 1.01 -19.48 20.97
C ILE A 1222 -0.23 -19.46 21.85
N GLU A 1223 -1.35 -19.95 21.35
CA GLU A 1223 -2.64 -19.94 22.05
C GLU A 1223 -2.96 -21.31 22.66
N ARG A 1224 -2.78 -22.39 21.91
CA ARG A 1224 -3.07 -23.76 22.36
C ARG A 1224 -1.99 -24.74 21.95
N ILE A 1225 -1.83 -25.80 22.74
CA ILE A 1225 -0.98 -26.96 22.48
C ILE A 1225 -1.86 -28.20 22.54
N CYS A 1226 -1.78 -29.08 21.53
CA CYS A 1226 -2.57 -30.31 21.50
C CYS A 1226 -1.70 -31.51 21.11
N LEU A 1227 -1.72 -32.57 21.91
CA LEU A 1227 -1.09 -33.84 21.54
C LEU A 1227 -2.19 -34.81 21.11
N VAL A 1228 -2.09 -35.38 19.91
CA VAL A 1228 -3.11 -36.25 19.34
C VAL A 1228 -2.52 -37.61 18.94
N LYS A 1229 -3.22 -38.70 19.29
CA LYS A 1229 -2.88 -40.06 18.82
C LYS A 1229 -3.36 -40.31 17.39
N GLY A 1230 -2.57 -41.06 16.63
CA GLY A 1230 -2.95 -41.54 15.29
C GLY A 1230 -3.09 -40.39 14.28
N GLU A 1231 -4.09 -40.44 13.40
CA GLU A 1231 -4.33 -39.48 12.30
C GLU A 1231 -5.34 -38.36 12.66
N ALA A 1232 -5.73 -38.23 13.92
CA ALA A 1232 -6.66 -37.18 14.35
C ALA A 1232 -6.04 -35.77 14.16
N LEU A 1233 -6.92 -34.79 13.97
CA LEU A 1233 -6.56 -33.37 14.02
C LEU A 1233 -6.92 -32.79 15.40
N PRO A 1234 -6.24 -31.71 15.85
CA PRO A 1234 -6.72 -30.89 16.94
C PRO A 1234 -8.19 -30.48 16.74
N PRO A 1235 -8.98 -30.34 17.81
CA PRO A 1235 -10.39 -30.00 17.69
C PRO A 1235 -10.56 -28.54 17.26
N SER A 1236 -11.73 -28.22 16.69
CA SER A 1236 -12.10 -26.83 16.42
C SER A 1236 -12.31 -26.03 17.72
N ASP A 1237 -12.36 -24.70 17.64
CA ASP A 1237 -12.59 -23.86 18.82
C ASP A 1237 -13.93 -24.18 19.52
N LEU A 1238 -14.94 -24.60 18.76
CA LEU A 1238 -16.24 -25.01 19.31
C LEU A 1238 -16.20 -26.38 20.03
N GLU A 1239 -15.20 -27.21 19.75
CA GLU A 1239 -15.03 -28.55 20.29
C GLU A 1239 -13.96 -28.64 21.39
N TRP A 1240 -13.12 -27.60 21.51
CA TRP A 1240 -12.08 -27.46 22.53
C TRP A 1240 -12.69 -27.46 23.93
#